data_AF-A0A4R7YZS5-F1
#
_entry.id   AF-A0A4R7YZS5-F1
#
_cell.length_a   1.000
_cell.length_b   1.000
_cell.length_c   1.000
_cell.angle_alpha   90.00
_cell.angle_beta   90.00
_cell.angle_gamma   90.00
#
_symmetry.space_group_name_H-M   'P 1'
#
loop_
_entity.id
_entity.type
_entity.pdbx_description
1 polymer ?
#
loop_
_entity_poly.entity_id
_entity_poly.type
_entity_poly.pdbx_seq_one_letter_code
_entity_poly.pdbx_strand_id
1 'polypeptide(L)'
;MANLFRSSGPHIESPETIETNMWSVVIALIPALIAGVYFFGLYALYLVLASALSAVVFEKPFVKNTAALGDGSAFLAGLLLGLTLPPTVPWWLPILGGFLTVVIGKHLFGGLGSNIFNPALVARAILLLSYPALMIEWVSPLDGVSTATPLQLGTDAFSYSELIIGNIPGSIGETSVIALLIGGVYLYLRDYIDLKIPLSFTAGAVGAALIFGQDPVFTILSGGLIFAAIYMATDMVTSPVAKWAKIIYGLLGGFLTIFIRRYTPYPEGVTFAILIINGASYFLDNAFETAHFGEVEFVRKKVAHFSAVITAAVLILLVGMTLIDEEAPYPGNLSYSHLNQSVPAADDFEIIERDEDDILFAARAEAETIKDLIYISRNGFEAPIEVLLILEPDGNIENIKIINQSESPTLGARIKDQDFLNQFREFTTADAEQIMAETDLISGATYSSQTVVRAVQAGLRLLIAEQETGLQDGVYQGQAEGVQGDIVLEITVENGDIVDLEILAEQETEHLAQPAYEELEEQLLAEQSADLDTVAGATYTSEAFMEAVEEAIAKASPDSDSESDFEIEDGVYQGSAEGHAGPIELEVVVEAGEITEIEVLSENETPNLGDDAVEATKTAIIENQSLEVDTVSGATNSSVGTVNAVENALDSEAEAASDQSQTEASDADSAAENGEETDTDSSATPAEESEEESTADSDLETEIAEDTAEGGSNG
;
A
#
# COMPACT_ATOMS: atom_id res chain seq x y z
N MET A 1 60.18 -63.30 -11.58
CA MET A 1 58.85 -62.68 -11.68
C MET A 1 59.03 -61.33 -12.34
N ALA A 2 58.49 -61.12 -13.54
CA ALA A 2 58.49 -59.80 -14.16
C ALA A 2 57.43 -58.94 -13.46
N ASN A 3 57.83 -57.78 -12.94
CA ASN A 3 56.91 -56.81 -12.36
C ASN A 3 56.08 -56.20 -13.51
N LEU A 4 54.88 -56.73 -13.70
CA LEU A 4 53.87 -56.13 -14.58
C LEU A 4 53.24 -54.95 -13.83
N PHE A 5 53.62 -53.72 -14.19
CA PHE A 5 52.89 -52.53 -13.77
C PHE A 5 51.58 -52.46 -14.55
N ARG A 6 50.45 -52.51 -13.85
CA ARG A 6 49.13 -52.23 -14.42
C ARG A 6 49.07 -50.72 -14.65
N SER A 7 49.40 -50.24 -15.85
CA SER A 7 49.19 -48.83 -16.18
C SER A 7 47.67 -48.56 -16.18
N SER A 8 47.23 -47.57 -15.43
CA SER A 8 45.91 -46.97 -15.63
C SER A 8 45.78 -46.50 -17.09
N GLY A 9 44.57 -46.60 -17.67
CA GLY A 9 44.34 -46.10 -19.03
C GLY A 9 44.70 -44.61 -19.11
N PRO A 10 45.18 -44.12 -20.27
CA PRO A 10 45.56 -42.72 -20.43
C PRO A 10 44.33 -41.83 -20.23
N HIS A 11 44.28 -41.10 -19.12
CA HIS A 11 43.34 -40.01 -18.93
C HIS A 11 44.01 -38.75 -19.45
N ILE A 12 43.31 -38.01 -20.32
CA ILE A 12 43.77 -36.68 -20.73
C ILE A 12 43.47 -35.76 -19.54
N GLU A 13 44.52 -35.32 -18.83
CA GLU A 13 44.37 -34.36 -17.74
C GLU A 13 43.96 -33.00 -18.33
N SER A 14 42.85 -32.45 -17.84
CA SER A 14 42.46 -31.07 -18.10
C SER A 14 43.20 -30.14 -17.11
N PRO A 15 43.65 -28.95 -17.52
CA PRO A 15 44.20 -27.96 -16.60
C PRO A 15 43.15 -27.37 -15.63
N GLU A 16 41.86 -27.61 -15.88
CA GLU A 16 40.76 -27.11 -15.04
C GLU A 16 40.63 -27.91 -13.75
N THR A 17 40.70 -27.20 -12.62
CA THR A 17 40.52 -27.78 -11.27
C THR A 17 39.32 -27.14 -10.57
N ILE A 18 38.79 -27.81 -9.54
CA ILE A 18 37.70 -27.27 -8.72
C ILE A 18 38.10 -25.91 -8.12
N GLU A 19 39.35 -25.80 -7.64
CA GLU A 19 39.90 -24.55 -7.08
C GLU A 19 39.90 -23.42 -8.12
N THR A 20 40.37 -23.69 -9.35
CA THR A 20 40.36 -22.70 -10.46
C THR A 20 38.95 -22.18 -10.73
N ASN A 21 37.96 -23.07 -10.70
CA ASN A 21 36.57 -22.73 -10.95
C ASN A 21 35.98 -21.88 -9.81
N MET A 22 36.16 -22.29 -8.55
CA MET A 22 35.69 -21.54 -7.38
C MET A 22 36.28 -20.12 -7.33
N TRP A 23 37.58 -19.97 -7.58
CA TRP A 23 38.21 -18.64 -7.64
C TRP A 23 37.74 -17.80 -8.82
N SER A 24 37.34 -18.43 -9.93
CA SER A 24 36.78 -17.70 -11.06
C SER A 24 35.40 -17.13 -10.74
N VAL A 25 34.58 -17.82 -9.93
CA VAL A 25 33.32 -17.26 -9.41
C VAL A 25 33.58 -16.12 -8.43
N VAL A 26 34.59 -16.26 -7.56
CA VAL A 26 35.02 -15.14 -6.68
C VAL A 26 35.41 -13.91 -7.52
N ILE A 27 36.18 -14.10 -8.59
CA ILE A 27 36.55 -13.00 -9.51
C ILE A 27 35.33 -12.37 -10.17
N ALA A 28 34.35 -13.18 -10.56
CA ALA A 28 33.10 -12.70 -11.15
C ALA A 28 32.26 -11.86 -10.19
N LEU A 29 32.38 -12.09 -8.88
CA LEU A 29 31.68 -11.32 -7.84
C LEU A 29 32.38 -10.01 -7.46
N ILE A 30 33.63 -9.80 -7.87
CA ILE A 30 34.40 -8.58 -7.54
C ILE A 30 33.68 -7.30 -8.03
N PRO A 31 33.15 -7.20 -9.26
CA PRO A 31 32.41 -6.01 -9.69
C PRO A 31 31.22 -5.69 -8.77
N ALA A 32 30.45 -6.71 -8.37
CA ALA A 32 29.31 -6.54 -7.47
C ALA A 32 29.77 -6.09 -6.07
N LEU A 33 30.87 -6.66 -5.55
CA LEU A 33 31.47 -6.22 -4.30
C LEU A 33 31.95 -4.76 -4.38
N ILE A 34 32.60 -4.36 -5.47
CA ILE A 34 33.05 -2.97 -5.66
C ILE A 34 31.86 -2.02 -5.68
N ALA A 35 30.79 -2.36 -6.38
CA ALA A 35 29.55 -1.58 -6.39
C ALA A 35 28.95 -1.46 -4.98
N GLY A 36 28.81 -2.58 -4.26
CA GLY A 36 28.31 -2.57 -2.88
C GLY A 36 29.16 -1.71 -1.94
N VAL A 37 30.48 -1.75 -2.06
CA VAL A 37 31.41 -0.91 -1.27
C VAL A 37 31.33 0.56 -1.66
N TYR A 38 31.10 0.86 -2.93
CA TYR A 38 30.91 2.23 -3.40
C TYR A 38 29.62 2.84 -2.82
N PHE A 39 28.52 2.08 -2.80
CA PHE A 39 27.21 2.53 -2.34
C PHE A 39 27.05 2.57 -0.82
N PHE A 40 27.57 1.57 -0.11
CA PHE A 40 27.38 1.40 1.35
C PHE A 40 28.66 1.63 2.17
N GLY A 41 29.77 1.99 1.52
CA GLY A 41 31.03 2.30 2.16
C GLY A 41 31.85 1.10 2.64
N LEU A 42 32.92 1.39 3.40
CA LEU A 42 33.90 0.39 3.83
C LEU A 42 33.36 -0.62 4.84
N TYR A 43 32.26 -0.30 5.54
CA TYR A 43 31.65 -1.23 6.47
C TYR A 43 31.07 -2.45 5.75
N ALA A 44 30.45 -2.27 4.57
CA ALA A 44 29.98 -3.36 3.75
C ALA A 44 31.11 -4.32 3.35
N LEU A 45 32.30 -3.80 3.00
CA LEU A 45 33.49 -4.62 2.73
C LEU A 45 33.87 -5.47 3.95
N TYR A 46 33.86 -4.86 5.13
CA TYR A 46 34.16 -5.54 6.38
C TYR A 46 33.18 -6.68 6.65
N LEU A 47 31.87 -6.47 6.48
CA LEU A 47 30.85 -7.50 6.68
C LEU A 47 31.01 -8.69 5.73
N VAL A 48 31.22 -8.41 4.44
CA VAL A 48 31.41 -9.44 3.42
C VAL A 48 32.66 -10.27 3.70
N LEU A 49 33.79 -9.61 4.04
CA LEU A 49 35.02 -10.30 4.39
C LEU A 49 34.92 -11.05 5.72
N ALA A 50 34.20 -10.52 6.71
CA ALA A 50 33.97 -11.21 7.98
C ALA A 50 33.20 -12.53 7.76
N SER A 51 32.17 -12.53 6.91
CA SER A 51 31.46 -13.75 6.51
C SER A 51 32.38 -14.74 5.77
N ALA A 52 33.09 -14.27 4.74
CA ALA A 52 33.95 -15.14 3.92
C ALA A 52 35.12 -15.75 4.72
N LEU A 53 35.78 -14.96 5.57
CA LEU A 53 36.91 -15.43 6.38
C LEU A 53 36.46 -16.31 7.53
N SER A 54 35.32 -16.00 8.17
CA SER A 54 34.78 -16.86 9.23
C SER A 54 34.38 -18.23 8.67
N ALA A 55 33.76 -18.29 7.49
CA ALA A 55 33.45 -19.54 6.79
C ALA A 55 34.71 -20.40 6.60
N VAL A 56 35.82 -19.83 6.11
CA VAL A 56 37.10 -20.55 5.97
C VAL A 56 37.63 -21.04 7.32
N VAL A 57 37.50 -20.24 8.38
CA VAL A 57 37.92 -20.65 9.73
C VAL A 57 37.11 -21.84 10.24
N PHE A 58 35.79 -21.82 10.05
CA PHE A 58 34.90 -22.90 10.48
C PHE A 58 34.99 -24.17 9.63
N GLU A 59 35.54 -24.09 8.41
CA GLU A 59 35.79 -25.27 7.57
C GLU A 59 36.99 -26.10 8.05
N LYS A 60 38.02 -25.45 8.63
CA LYS A 60 39.29 -26.10 9.00
C LYS A 60 39.18 -27.39 9.82
N PRO A 61 38.27 -27.53 10.80
CA PRO A 61 38.11 -28.78 11.56
C PRO A 61 37.65 -29.97 10.71
N PHE A 62 37.00 -29.73 9.57
CA PHE A 62 36.38 -30.77 8.74
C PHE A 62 37.26 -31.20 7.56
N VAL A 63 38.25 -30.39 7.18
CA VAL A 63 39.10 -30.62 6.00
C VAL A 63 40.53 -31.00 6.42
N LYS A 64 41.06 -32.10 5.86
CA LYS A 64 42.42 -32.59 6.15
C LYS A 64 43.52 -31.83 5.42
N ASN A 65 43.19 -31.08 4.37
CA ASN A 65 44.15 -30.26 3.62
C ASN A 65 44.26 -28.87 4.28
N THR A 66 45.47 -28.47 4.66
CA THR A 66 45.73 -27.38 5.62
C THR A 66 46.13 -26.04 4.96
N ALA A 67 45.88 -25.89 3.66
CA ALA A 67 46.07 -24.61 2.98
C ALA A 67 45.17 -23.53 3.60
N ALA A 68 45.66 -22.29 3.68
CA ALA A 68 45.01 -21.22 4.43
C ALA A 68 43.57 -20.89 3.97
N LEU A 69 43.26 -21.14 2.69
CA LEU A 69 41.96 -20.86 2.05
C LEU A 69 41.27 -22.13 1.49
N GLY A 70 41.78 -23.32 1.83
CA GLY A 70 41.24 -24.58 1.31
C GLY A 70 41.24 -24.64 -0.22
N ASP A 71 40.13 -25.11 -0.79
CA ASP A 71 39.84 -25.14 -2.24
C ASP A 71 39.03 -23.92 -2.73
N GLY A 72 38.90 -22.89 -1.88
CA GLY A 72 38.16 -21.65 -2.18
C GLY A 72 36.65 -21.75 -2.02
N SER A 73 36.09 -22.94 -1.79
CA SER A 73 34.63 -23.12 -1.80
C SER A 73 33.92 -22.60 -0.53
N ALA A 74 34.52 -22.74 0.66
CA ALA A 74 33.97 -22.11 1.87
C ALA A 74 34.08 -20.58 1.82
N PHE A 75 35.18 -20.07 1.26
CA PHE A 75 35.35 -18.65 1.04
C PHE A 75 34.26 -18.10 0.11
N LEU A 76 34.02 -18.76 -1.03
CA LEU A 76 32.96 -18.39 -1.97
C LEU A 76 31.56 -18.45 -1.32
N ALA A 77 31.24 -19.51 -0.58
CA ALA A 77 29.94 -19.65 0.06
C ALA A 77 29.70 -18.55 1.13
N GLY A 78 30.72 -18.25 1.95
CA GLY A 78 30.65 -17.15 2.92
C GLY A 78 30.60 -15.77 2.24
N LEU A 79 31.32 -15.59 1.13
CA LEU A 79 31.27 -14.36 0.32
C LEU A 79 29.87 -14.12 -0.25
N LEU A 80 29.25 -15.15 -0.83
CA LEU A 80 27.88 -15.11 -1.35
C LEU A 80 26.90 -14.76 -0.24
N LEU A 81 27.00 -15.37 0.94
CA LEU A 81 26.18 -14.99 2.09
C LEU A 81 26.40 -13.52 2.46
N GLY A 82 27.65 -13.07 2.58
CA GLY A 82 27.96 -11.70 2.97
C GLY A 82 27.38 -10.67 2.01
N LEU A 83 27.40 -10.95 0.71
CA LEU A 83 26.80 -10.11 -0.33
C LEU A 83 25.27 -10.05 -0.25
N THR A 84 24.64 -11.04 0.36
CA THR A 84 23.18 -11.08 0.59
C THR A 84 22.71 -10.46 1.90
N LEU A 85 23.63 -9.90 2.71
CA LEU A 85 23.25 -9.25 3.96
C LEU A 85 22.96 -7.76 3.72
N PRO A 86 22.04 -7.17 4.51
CA PRO A 86 21.92 -5.72 4.59
C PRO A 86 23.23 -5.08 5.10
N PRO A 87 23.55 -3.85 4.68
CA PRO A 87 24.76 -3.15 5.12
C PRO A 87 24.68 -2.66 6.59
N THR A 88 23.50 -2.67 7.21
CA THR A 88 23.24 -2.23 8.60
C THR A 88 23.54 -3.30 9.65
N VAL A 89 23.72 -4.56 9.24
CA VAL A 89 23.83 -5.69 10.18
C VAL A 89 25.04 -5.54 11.11
N PRO A 90 24.93 -5.99 12.37
CA PRO A 90 26.05 -5.95 13.30
C PRO A 90 27.13 -6.96 12.92
N TRP A 91 28.39 -6.64 13.22
CA TRP A 91 29.58 -7.41 12.84
C TRP A 91 29.57 -8.90 13.22
N TRP A 92 28.83 -9.30 14.26
CA TRP A 92 28.76 -10.69 14.71
C TRP A 92 27.83 -11.55 13.84
N LEU A 93 26.84 -10.93 13.18
CA LEU A 93 25.83 -11.65 12.39
C LEU A 93 26.43 -12.32 11.14
N PRO A 94 27.30 -11.67 10.33
CA PRO A 94 28.01 -12.34 9.24
C PRO A 94 28.92 -13.49 9.71
N ILE A 95 29.51 -13.39 10.91
CA ILE A 95 30.37 -14.45 11.48
C ILE A 95 29.52 -15.68 11.84
N LEU A 96 28.36 -15.46 12.47
CA LEU A 96 27.39 -16.53 12.72
C LEU A 96 26.90 -17.13 11.38
N GLY A 97 26.65 -16.27 10.39
CA GLY A 97 26.33 -16.66 9.03
C GLY A 97 27.35 -17.61 8.41
N GLY A 98 28.65 -17.25 8.46
CA GLY A 98 29.73 -18.08 7.96
C GLY A 98 29.81 -19.46 8.66
N PHE A 99 29.52 -19.52 9.96
CA PHE A 99 29.37 -20.80 10.68
C PHE A 99 28.20 -21.62 10.12
N LEU A 100 27.02 -21.02 9.99
CA LEU A 100 25.82 -21.70 9.49
C LEU A 100 26.02 -22.21 8.06
N THR A 101 26.62 -21.39 7.19
CA THR A 101 26.89 -21.75 5.80
C THR A 101 27.77 -22.99 5.71
N VAL A 102 28.85 -23.04 6.48
CA VAL A 102 29.85 -24.11 6.36
C VAL A 102 29.47 -25.34 7.16
N VAL A 103 29.09 -25.17 8.42
CA VAL A 103 28.84 -26.31 9.31
C VAL A 103 27.49 -26.96 8.97
N ILE A 104 26.43 -26.16 8.83
CA ILE A 104 25.08 -26.67 8.56
C ILE A 104 24.84 -26.82 7.06
N GLY A 105 25.08 -25.77 6.27
CA GLY A 105 24.78 -25.76 4.84
C GLY A 105 25.62 -26.72 4.01
N LYS A 106 26.86 -27.00 4.45
CA LYS A 106 27.84 -27.76 3.67
C LYS A 106 28.30 -29.07 4.34
N HIS A 107 28.87 -29.01 5.54
CA HIS A 107 29.52 -30.18 6.15
C HIS A 107 28.55 -31.17 6.79
N LEU A 108 27.38 -30.73 7.24
CA LEU A 108 26.33 -31.63 7.72
C LEU A 108 25.96 -32.70 6.69
N PHE A 109 26.08 -32.37 5.40
CA PHE A 109 25.80 -33.26 4.27
C PHE A 109 27.03 -33.98 3.71
N GLY A 110 28.21 -33.83 4.31
CA GLY A 110 29.44 -34.53 3.89
C GLY A 110 30.46 -33.67 3.14
N GLY A 111 30.23 -32.36 3.00
CA GLY A 111 31.16 -31.43 2.36
C GLY A 111 30.87 -31.18 0.89
N LEU A 112 31.89 -30.81 0.12
CA LEU A 112 31.72 -30.43 -1.29
C LEU A 112 31.21 -31.56 -2.16
N GLY A 113 30.25 -31.24 -3.02
CA GLY A 113 29.63 -32.19 -3.94
C GLY A 113 28.56 -33.06 -3.29
N SER A 114 28.32 -32.92 -1.98
CA SER A 114 27.28 -33.66 -1.24
C SER A 114 26.20 -32.74 -0.66
N ASN A 115 26.34 -31.42 -0.78
CA ASN A 115 25.34 -30.46 -0.32
C ASN A 115 24.08 -30.51 -1.18
N ILE A 116 22.93 -30.78 -0.55
CA ILE A 116 21.62 -30.86 -1.20
C ILE A 116 21.10 -29.46 -1.56
N PHE A 117 21.38 -28.49 -0.69
CA PHE A 117 20.94 -27.10 -0.81
C PHE A 117 22.15 -26.18 -0.96
N ASN A 118 21.93 -25.01 -1.56
CA ASN A 118 22.95 -23.97 -1.64
C ASN A 118 23.33 -23.54 -0.20
N PRO A 119 24.60 -23.73 0.23
CA PRO A 119 24.98 -23.50 1.62
C PRO A 119 24.82 -22.06 2.09
N ALA A 120 25.02 -21.08 1.20
CA ALA A 120 24.85 -19.66 1.53
C ALA A 120 23.37 -19.34 1.80
N LEU A 121 22.47 -19.84 0.95
CA LEU A 121 21.03 -19.62 1.11
C LEU A 121 20.44 -20.33 2.33
N VAL A 122 20.96 -21.49 2.71
CA VAL A 122 20.56 -22.16 3.97
C VAL A 122 20.85 -21.24 5.16
N ALA A 123 22.05 -20.65 5.21
CA ALA A 123 22.40 -19.71 6.27
C ALA A 123 21.54 -18.44 6.20
N ARG A 124 21.34 -17.87 5.01
CA ARG A 124 20.48 -16.70 4.82
C ARG A 124 19.06 -16.95 5.33
N ALA A 125 18.47 -18.10 5.01
CA ALA A 125 17.13 -18.48 5.48
C ALA A 125 17.08 -18.59 7.01
N ILE A 126 18.07 -19.22 7.64
CA ILE A 126 18.13 -19.33 9.11
C ILE A 126 18.26 -17.95 9.75
N LEU A 127 19.13 -17.09 9.21
CA LEU A 127 19.32 -15.73 9.73
C LEU A 127 18.05 -14.88 9.56
N LEU A 128 17.39 -14.96 8.41
CA LEU A 128 16.15 -14.25 8.14
C LEU A 128 15.01 -14.68 9.09
N LEU A 129 14.91 -15.98 9.38
CA LEU A 129 13.90 -16.51 10.30
C LEU A 129 14.22 -16.23 11.78
N SER A 130 15.51 -16.20 12.15
CA SER A 130 15.92 -16.04 13.55
C SER A 130 16.10 -14.57 13.94
N TYR A 131 16.47 -13.71 13.00
CA TYR A 131 16.78 -12.29 13.21
C TYR A 131 16.15 -11.40 12.13
N PRO A 132 14.82 -11.46 11.94
CA PRO A 132 14.14 -10.75 10.85
C PRO A 132 14.39 -9.24 10.91
N ALA A 133 14.30 -8.62 12.09
CA ALA A 133 14.50 -7.18 12.26
C ALA A 133 15.85 -6.67 11.72
N LEU A 134 16.92 -7.46 11.88
CA LEU A 134 18.26 -7.09 11.37
C LEU A 134 18.41 -7.39 9.87
N MET A 135 17.62 -8.32 9.34
CA MET A 135 17.75 -8.83 7.98
C MET A 135 16.85 -8.10 6.97
N ILE A 136 15.94 -7.24 7.44
CA ILE A 136 14.99 -6.47 6.62
C ILE A 136 15.13 -4.95 6.82
N GLU A 137 16.17 -4.49 7.52
CA GLU A 137 16.48 -3.08 7.72
C GLU A 137 17.40 -2.58 6.59
N TRP A 138 16.89 -1.69 5.75
CA TRP A 138 17.58 -1.19 4.56
C TRP A 138 17.86 0.31 4.66
N VAL A 139 18.99 0.73 4.10
CA VAL A 139 19.41 2.13 4.07
C VAL A 139 19.62 2.58 2.62
N SER A 140 19.24 3.82 2.33
CA SER A 140 19.54 4.45 1.06
C SER A 140 21.06 4.52 0.86
N PRO A 141 21.59 4.11 -0.30
CA PRO A 141 22.99 4.30 -0.65
C PRO A 141 23.39 5.77 -0.58
N LEU A 142 24.65 6.04 -0.19
CA LEU A 142 25.26 7.37 -0.09
C LEU A 142 24.69 8.30 1.00
N ASP A 143 23.37 8.31 1.22
CA ASP A 143 22.71 9.18 2.20
C ASP A 143 22.56 8.51 3.58
N GLY A 144 22.58 7.18 3.64
CA GLY A 144 22.58 6.40 4.89
C GLY A 144 21.28 6.50 5.70
N VAL A 145 20.25 7.11 5.14
CA VAL A 145 18.91 7.22 5.73
C VAL A 145 18.19 5.89 5.60
N SER A 146 17.44 5.48 6.63
CA SER A 146 16.61 4.28 6.58
C SER A 146 15.51 4.46 5.53
N THR A 147 15.41 3.55 4.56
CA THR A 147 14.47 3.64 3.46
C THR A 147 13.99 2.24 3.12
N ALA A 148 12.69 2.08 2.79
CA ALA A 148 12.16 0.81 2.35
C ALA A 148 12.75 0.40 0.98
N THR A 149 12.82 -0.91 0.72
CA THR A 149 13.34 -1.42 -0.57
C THR A 149 12.42 -1.07 -1.73
N PRO A 150 12.91 -1.05 -2.98
CA PRO A 150 12.06 -0.88 -4.14
C PRO A 150 10.87 -1.87 -4.15
N LEU A 151 11.07 -3.11 -3.69
CA LEU A 151 9.98 -4.10 -3.65
C LEU A 151 8.89 -3.78 -2.63
N GLN A 152 9.19 -2.98 -1.62
CA GLN A 152 8.23 -2.54 -0.63
C GLN A 152 7.56 -1.22 -1.05
N LEU A 153 8.28 -0.35 -1.78
CA LEU A 153 7.80 0.97 -2.20
C LEU A 153 7.09 0.97 -3.57
N GLY A 154 7.18 -0.10 -4.34
CA GLY A 154 6.51 -0.23 -5.63
C GLY A 154 7.25 0.46 -6.79
N THR A 155 6.62 0.42 -7.98
CA THR A 155 7.22 0.84 -9.26
C THR A 155 7.44 2.34 -9.37
N ASP A 156 6.65 3.14 -8.68
CA ASP A 156 6.62 4.59 -8.86
C ASP A 156 7.67 5.32 -8.00
N ALA A 157 8.25 4.61 -7.03
CA ALA A 157 9.22 5.17 -6.09
C ALA A 157 10.65 5.30 -6.65
N PHE A 158 11.01 4.56 -7.70
CA PHE A 158 12.38 4.56 -8.24
C PHE A 158 12.40 4.56 -9.77
N SER A 159 13.35 5.31 -10.34
CA SER A 159 13.59 5.26 -11.78
C SER A 159 14.23 3.92 -12.16
N TYR A 160 13.89 3.37 -13.33
CA TYR A 160 14.60 2.21 -13.90
C TYR A 160 16.12 2.45 -14.03
N SER A 161 16.53 3.71 -14.23
CA SER A 161 17.95 4.06 -14.29
C SER A 161 18.66 3.82 -12.94
N GLU A 162 18.00 4.11 -11.83
CA GLU A 162 18.51 3.90 -10.48
C GLU A 162 18.59 2.42 -10.12
N LEU A 163 17.59 1.63 -10.53
CA LEU A 163 17.60 0.17 -10.40
C LEU A 163 18.77 -0.47 -11.19
N ILE A 164 19.08 0.05 -12.39
CA ILE A 164 20.15 -0.50 -13.25
C ILE A 164 21.53 -0.12 -12.71
N ILE A 165 21.71 1.14 -12.30
CA ILE A 165 22.98 1.66 -11.77
C ILE A 165 23.25 1.08 -10.39
N GLY A 166 22.22 1.00 -9.56
CA GLY A 166 22.23 0.43 -8.21
C GLY A 166 22.17 1.44 -7.07
N ASN A 167 21.67 2.65 -7.33
CA ASN A 167 21.45 3.64 -6.28
C ASN A 167 20.11 3.39 -5.55
N ILE A 168 19.95 2.18 -5.01
CA ILE A 168 18.73 1.72 -4.35
C ILE A 168 19.03 1.05 -3.00
N PRO A 169 18.13 1.17 -2.01
CA PRO A 169 18.25 0.41 -0.76
C PRO A 169 18.11 -1.09 -1.02
N GLY A 170 19.00 -1.89 -0.43
CA GLY A 170 19.00 -3.34 -0.61
C GLY A 170 20.25 -4.04 -0.09
N SER A 171 20.39 -5.32 -0.44
CA SER A 171 21.54 -6.16 -0.06
C SER A 171 22.82 -5.71 -0.75
N ILE A 172 23.97 -5.84 -0.06
CA ILE A 172 25.27 -5.30 -0.50
C ILE A 172 25.63 -5.68 -1.95
N GLY A 173 25.38 -6.93 -2.35
CA GLY A 173 25.75 -7.45 -3.67
C GLY A 173 24.65 -7.37 -4.73
N GLU A 174 23.44 -6.92 -4.39
CA GLU A 174 22.28 -6.98 -5.28
C GLU A 174 21.98 -5.64 -5.97
N THR A 175 22.53 -4.56 -5.45
CA THR A 175 22.21 -3.18 -5.87
C THR A 175 22.46 -2.93 -7.35
N SER A 176 23.65 -3.24 -7.87
CA SER A 176 24.02 -2.87 -9.25
C SER A 176 23.84 -4.01 -10.25
N VAL A 177 22.79 -3.94 -11.06
CA VAL A 177 22.51 -4.91 -12.14
C VAL A 177 23.65 -4.94 -13.16
N ILE A 178 24.23 -3.79 -13.52
CA ILE A 178 25.36 -3.73 -14.45
C ILE A 178 26.56 -4.53 -13.91
N ALA A 179 26.89 -4.34 -12.63
CA ALA A 179 28.01 -5.04 -12.01
C ALA A 179 27.77 -6.56 -12.00
N LEU A 180 26.54 -6.99 -11.72
CA LEU A 180 26.12 -8.39 -11.77
C LEU A 180 26.26 -8.99 -13.17
N LEU A 181 25.82 -8.27 -14.20
CA LEU A 181 25.89 -8.74 -15.59
C LEU A 181 27.33 -8.83 -16.09
N ILE A 182 28.22 -7.91 -15.71
CA ILE A 182 29.65 -7.98 -16.07
C ILE A 182 30.28 -9.28 -15.57
N GLY A 183 30.04 -9.63 -14.30
CA GLY A 183 30.52 -10.89 -13.75
C GLY A 183 29.84 -12.12 -14.36
N GLY A 184 28.54 -12.05 -14.66
CA GLY A 184 27.80 -13.11 -15.34
C GLY A 184 28.32 -13.39 -16.75
N VAL A 185 28.62 -12.34 -17.51
CA VAL A 185 29.25 -12.44 -18.85
C VAL A 185 30.63 -13.08 -18.72
N TYR A 186 31.43 -12.70 -17.73
CA TYR A 186 32.73 -13.34 -17.49
C TYR A 186 32.59 -14.86 -17.26
N LEU A 187 31.64 -15.29 -16.43
CA LEU A 187 31.40 -16.71 -16.17
C LEU A 187 30.91 -17.47 -17.40
N TYR A 188 30.08 -16.83 -18.22
CA TYR A 188 29.61 -17.42 -19.47
C TYR A 188 30.76 -17.60 -20.47
N LEU A 189 31.62 -16.59 -20.63
CA LEU A 189 32.79 -16.67 -21.52
C LEU A 189 33.81 -17.72 -21.09
N ARG A 190 33.79 -18.13 -19.82
CA ARG A 190 34.63 -19.18 -19.24
C ARG A 190 33.98 -20.57 -19.28
N ASP A 191 32.77 -20.70 -19.83
CA ASP A 191 31.98 -21.94 -19.86
C ASP A 191 31.72 -22.55 -18.46
N TYR A 192 31.69 -21.72 -17.41
CA TYR A 192 31.41 -22.19 -16.04
C TYR A 192 29.92 -22.20 -15.69
N ILE A 193 29.12 -21.34 -16.35
CA ILE A 193 27.66 -21.31 -16.16
C ILE A 193 26.92 -21.65 -17.46
N ASP A 194 25.81 -22.38 -17.33
CA ASP A 194 24.90 -22.67 -18.44
C ASP A 194 23.77 -21.65 -18.46
N LEU A 195 23.73 -20.77 -19.47
CA LEU A 195 22.73 -19.70 -19.60
C LEU A 195 21.28 -20.20 -19.60
N LYS A 196 21.04 -21.50 -19.80
CA LYS A 196 19.70 -22.08 -19.68
C LYS A 196 19.06 -21.77 -18.33
N ILE A 197 19.80 -21.88 -17.22
CA ILE A 197 19.26 -21.67 -15.88
C ILE A 197 18.94 -20.18 -15.63
N PRO A 198 19.88 -19.22 -15.77
CA PRO A 198 19.58 -17.81 -15.53
C PRO A 198 18.48 -17.25 -16.43
N LEU A 199 18.47 -17.63 -17.72
CA LEU A 199 17.46 -17.15 -18.66
C LEU A 199 16.09 -17.75 -18.37
N SER A 200 16.01 -19.05 -18.05
CA SER A 200 14.72 -19.65 -17.73
C SER A 200 14.22 -19.21 -16.35
N PHE A 201 15.11 -18.92 -15.40
CA PHE A 201 14.76 -18.31 -14.11
C PHE A 201 14.13 -16.93 -14.29
N THR A 202 14.78 -16.07 -15.08
CA THR A 202 14.25 -14.74 -15.39
C THR A 202 12.92 -14.83 -16.15
N ALA A 203 12.81 -15.74 -17.13
CA ALA A 203 11.58 -15.95 -17.88
C ALA A 203 10.42 -16.46 -17.00
N GLY A 204 10.71 -17.32 -16.01
CA GLY A 204 9.72 -17.81 -15.06
C GLY A 204 9.18 -16.70 -14.16
N ALA A 205 10.05 -15.80 -13.72
CA ALA A 205 9.67 -14.63 -12.93
C ALA A 205 8.84 -13.64 -13.76
N VAL A 206 9.24 -13.34 -15.00
CA VAL A 206 8.45 -12.49 -15.91
C VAL A 206 7.09 -13.09 -16.19
N GLY A 207 7.03 -14.40 -16.45
CA GLY A 207 5.75 -15.09 -16.65
C GLY A 207 4.82 -14.97 -15.44
N ALA A 208 5.36 -15.11 -14.23
CA ALA A 208 4.59 -14.93 -13.00
C ALA A 208 4.15 -13.48 -12.79
N ALA A 209 5.03 -12.50 -13.00
CA ALA A 209 4.72 -11.08 -12.89
C ALA A 209 3.55 -10.69 -13.82
N LEU A 210 3.59 -11.15 -15.08
CA LEU A 210 2.51 -10.93 -16.04
C LEU A 210 1.18 -11.59 -15.63
N ILE A 211 1.23 -12.75 -14.98
CA ILE A 211 0.03 -13.43 -14.46
C ILE A 211 -0.60 -12.65 -13.31
N PHE A 212 0.22 -12.04 -12.46
CA PHE A 212 -0.24 -11.30 -11.28
C PHE A 212 -0.41 -9.78 -11.52
N GLY A 213 -0.34 -9.32 -12.77
CA GLY A 213 -0.49 -7.90 -13.11
C GLY A 213 0.64 -6.99 -12.61
N GLN A 214 1.80 -7.54 -12.26
CA GLN A 214 2.97 -6.77 -11.82
C GLN A 214 3.84 -6.34 -13.00
N ASP A 215 4.57 -5.22 -12.88
CA ASP A 215 5.50 -4.81 -13.93
C ASP A 215 6.65 -5.84 -14.08
N PRO A 216 6.76 -6.49 -15.25
CA PRO A 216 7.83 -7.46 -15.50
C PRO A 216 9.22 -6.82 -15.50
N VAL A 217 9.37 -5.55 -15.90
CA VAL A 217 10.70 -4.92 -15.99
C VAL A 217 11.22 -4.60 -14.59
N PHE A 218 10.40 -3.96 -13.77
CA PHE A 218 10.68 -3.72 -12.37
C PHE A 218 11.01 -5.02 -11.62
N THR A 219 10.25 -6.08 -11.85
CA THR A 219 10.45 -7.38 -11.20
C THR A 219 11.83 -7.99 -11.47
N ILE A 220 12.34 -7.84 -12.71
CA ILE A 220 13.67 -8.33 -13.09
C ILE A 220 14.77 -7.50 -12.46
N LEU A 221 14.60 -6.17 -12.47
CA LEU A 221 15.62 -5.22 -12.04
C LEU A 221 15.70 -5.07 -10.52
N SER A 222 14.73 -5.60 -9.77
CA SER A 222 14.59 -5.41 -8.33
C SER A 222 14.71 -6.71 -7.52
N GLY A 223 15.19 -6.60 -6.27
CA GLY A 223 15.07 -7.64 -5.24
C GLY A 223 15.95 -8.87 -5.44
N GLY A 224 17.20 -8.68 -5.86
CA GLY A 224 18.21 -9.74 -5.90
C GLY A 224 18.01 -10.82 -6.96
N LEU A 225 17.01 -10.69 -7.84
CA LEU A 225 16.62 -11.74 -8.78
C LEU A 225 17.74 -12.11 -9.74
N ILE A 226 18.39 -11.12 -10.36
CA ILE A 226 19.51 -11.33 -11.29
C ILE A 226 20.72 -11.91 -10.57
N PHE A 227 21.03 -11.40 -9.37
CA PHE A 227 22.14 -11.92 -8.56
C PHE A 227 21.92 -13.40 -8.25
N ALA A 228 20.74 -13.75 -7.78
CA ALA A 228 20.41 -15.12 -7.45
C ALA A 228 20.35 -16.02 -8.70
N ALA A 229 19.78 -15.56 -9.80
CA ALA A 229 19.71 -16.31 -11.06
C ALA A 229 21.10 -16.64 -11.62
N ILE A 230 22.06 -15.73 -11.52
CA ILE A 230 23.40 -15.90 -12.11
C ILE A 230 24.38 -16.60 -11.15
N TYR A 231 24.32 -16.32 -9.84
CA TYR A 231 25.35 -16.75 -8.88
C TYR A 231 24.89 -17.81 -7.87
N MET A 232 23.57 -18.01 -7.68
CA MET A 232 23.05 -18.93 -6.67
C MET A 232 22.28 -20.11 -7.27
N ALA A 233 21.44 -19.88 -8.26
CA ALA A 233 20.69 -20.91 -8.98
C ALA A 233 21.58 -21.77 -9.89
N THR A 234 22.73 -21.25 -10.30
CA THR A 234 23.74 -21.92 -11.13
C THR A 234 24.79 -22.69 -10.32
N ASP A 235 24.56 -22.88 -9.02
CA ASP A 235 25.49 -23.65 -8.18
C ASP A 235 25.65 -25.07 -8.74
N MET A 236 26.91 -25.48 -8.94
CA MET A 236 27.26 -26.68 -9.70
C MET A 236 26.91 -27.98 -8.99
N VAL A 237 26.69 -27.93 -7.67
CA VAL A 237 26.34 -29.11 -6.87
C VAL A 237 24.83 -29.32 -6.81
N THR A 238 24.05 -28.23 -6.73
CA THR A 238 22.61 -28.31 -6.44
C THR A 238 21.73 -28.20 -7.68
N SER A 239 22.26 -27.64 -8.77
CA SER A 239 21.53 -27.51 -10.03
C SER A 239 21.50 -28.81 -10.85
N PRO A 240 20.43 -29.05 -11.63
CA PRO A 240 20.31 -30.27 -12.42
C PRO A 240 21.25 -30.29 -13.63
N VAL A 241 21.59 -31.48 -14.10
CA VAL A 241 22.51 -31.70 -15.23
C VAL A 241 21.77 -31.77 -16.57
N ALA A 242 20.57 -32.36 -16.61
CA ALA A 242 19.83 -32.59 -17.85
C ALA A 242 19.32 -31.28 -18.48
N LYS A 243 19.37 -31.18 -19.81
CA LYS A 243 19.04 -29.93 -20.55
C LYS A 243 17.64 -29.40 -20.25
N TRP A 244 16.63 -30.27 -20.27
CA TRP A 244 15.24 -29.90 -19.99
C TRP A 244 14.98 -29.69 -18.51
N ALA A 245 15.66 -30.45 -17.63
CA ALA A 245 15.61 -30.24 -16.19
C ALA A 245 16.09 -28.84 -15.82
N LYS A 246 17.18 -28.35 -16.41
CA LYS A 246 17.69 -26.97 -16.22
C LYS A 246 16.68 -25.89 -16.57
N ILE A 247 15.97 -26.05 -17.71
CA ILE A 247 14.98 -25.06 -18.15
C ILE A 247 13.81 -25.02 -17.16
N ILE A 248 13.26 -26.18 -16.80
CA ILE A 248 12.12 -26.28 -15.86
C ILE A 248 12.52 -25.84 -14.46
N TYR A 249 13.73 -26.21 -14.01
CA TYR A 249 14.31 -25.75 -12.75
C TYR A 249 14.32 -24.22 -12.68
N GLY A 250 14.85 -23.53 -13.69
CA GLY A 250 14.80 -22.07 -13.69
C GLY A 250 13.37 -21.53 -13.76
N LEU A 251 12.54 -22.00 -14.69
CA LEU A 251 11.15 -21.51 -14.83
C LEU A 251 10.37 -21.60 -13.51
N LEU A 252 10.46 -22.73 -12.82
CA LEU A 252 9.80 -22.94 -11.53
C LEU A 252 10.44 -22.08 -10.43
N GLY A 253 11.76 -21.95 -10.38
CA GLY A 253 12.45 -21.12 -9.39
C GLY A 253 12.07 -19.63 -9.51
N GLY A 254 12.02 -19.12 -10.75
CA GLY A 254 11.60 -17.73 -11.03
C GLY A 254 10.13 -17.51 -10.71
N PHE A 255 9.27 -18.44 -11.10
CA PHE A 255 7.84 -18.37 -10.79
C PHE A 255 7.58 -18.40 -9.28
N LEU A 256 8.22 -19.34 -8.56
CA LEU A 256 8.12 -19.47 -7.10
C LEU A 256 8.63 -18.21 -6.39
N THR A 257 9.63 -17.54 -6.93
CA THR A 257 10.11 -16.27 -6.38
C THR A 257 8.96 -15.26 -6.32
N ILE A 258 8.30 -14.99 -7.45
CA ILE A 258 7.23 -13.98 -7.50
C ILE A 258 6.01 -14.42 -6.72
N PHE A 259 5.68 -15.71 -6.76
CA PHE A 259 4.62 -16.28 -5.94
C PHE A 259 4.86 -16.02 -4.45
N ILE A 260 6.07 -16.27 -3.94
CA ILE A 260 6.42 -16.00 -2.54
C ILE A 260 6.38 -14.50 -2.25
N ARG A 261 6.84 -13.65 -3.18
CA ARG A 261 6.75 -12.19 -3.01
C ARG A 261 5.32 -11.69 -2.86
N ARG A 262 4.36 -12.28 -3.59
CA ARG A 262 2.95 -11.88 -3.56
C ARG A 262 2.23 -12.35 -2.31
N TYR A 263 2.44 -13.60 -1.90
CA TYR A 263 1.62 -14.25 -0.87
C TYR A 263 2.31 -14.41 0.49
N THR A 264 3.53 -13.88 0.66
CA THR A 264 4.26 -13.97 1.92
C THR A 264 4.87 -12.62 2.29
N PRO A 265 5.13 -12.36 3.58
CA PRO A 265 5.75 -11.10 4.03
C PRO A 265 7.25 -11.00 3.69
N TYR A 266 7.79 -11.88 2.83
CA TYR A 266 9.20 -11.90 2.46
C TYR A 266 9.43 -11.18 1.12
N PRO A 267 9.80 -9.88 1.13
CA PRO A 267 9.81 -9.06 -0.07
C PRO A 267 10.75 -9.59 -1.15
N GLU A 268 11.88 -10.23 -0.84
CA GLU A 268 12.72 -10.83 -1.88
C GLU A 268 12.18 -12.17 -2.41
N GLY A 269 11.65 -13.06 -1.56
CA GLY A 269 11.18 -14.41 -1.92
C GLY A 269 12.21 -15.40 -2.52
N VAL A 270 13.32 -14.92 -3.10
CA VAL A 270 14.25 -15.72 -3.90
C VAL A 270 14.95 -16.82 -3.11
N THR A 271 15.35 -16.51 -1.86
CA THR A 271 16.07 -17.44 -0.99
C THR A 271 15.30 -18.76 -0.81
N PHE A 272 14.01 -18.66 -0.47
CA PHE A 272 13.16 -19.82 -0.26
C PHE A 272 12.84 -20.53 -1.58
N ALA A 273 12.60 -19.78 -2.66
CA ALA A 273 12.34 -20.35 -3.98
C ALA A 273 13.50 -21.25 -4.46
N ILE A 274 14.75 -20.79 -4.32
CA ILE A 274 15.93 -21.57 -4.70
C ILE A 274 16.12 -22.79 -3.78
N LEU A 275 15.87 -22.67 -2.47
CA LEU A 275 15.96 -23.82 -1.57
C LEU A 275 14.94 -24.91 -1.93
N ILE A 276 13.70 -24.53 -2.27
CA ILE A 276 12.65 -25.46 -2.72
C ILE A 276 13.08 -26.16 -4.01
N ILE A 277 13.53 -25.41 -5.02
CA ILE A 277 13.86 -25.98 -6.32
C ILE A 277 15.17 -26.78 -6.30
N ASN A 278 16.11 -26.46 -5.40
CA ASN A 278 17.27 -27.32 -5.10
C ASN A 278 16.84 -28.70 -4.58
N GLY A 279 15.85 -28.76 -3.68
CA GLY A 279 15.29 -30.04 -3.23
C GLY A 279 14.62 -30.83 -4.36
N ALA A 280 14.12 -30.14 -5.38
CA ALA A 280 13.50 -30.74 -6.55
C ALA A 280 14.48 -31.16 -7.66
N SER A 281 15.76 -30.76 -7.59
CA SER A 281 16.73 -30.95 -8.68
C SER A 281 16.94 -32.43 -9.03
N TYR A 282 17.06 -33.30 -8.02
CA TYR A 282 17.17 -34.75 -8.20
C TYR A 282 15.97 -35.34 -8.95
N PHE A 283 14.75 -34.90 -8.60
CA PHE A 283 13.54 -35.40 -9.25
C PHE A 283 13.45 -34.94 -10.71
N LEU A 284 13.86 -33.69 -10.98
CA LEU A 284 13.94 -33.14 -12.33
C LEU A 284 14.96 -33.91 -13.18
N ASP A 285 16.14 -34.19 -12.65
CA ASP A 285 17.16 -34.95 -13.40
C ASP A 285 16.71 -36.38 -13.70
N ASN A 286 16.15 -37.11 -12.73
CA ASN A 286 15.64 -38.47 -12.97
C ASN A 286 14.46 -38.50 -13.96
N ALA A 287 13.71 -37.41 -14.09
CA ALA A 287 12.61 -37.30 -15.04
C ALA A 287 13.06 -37.00 -16.47
N PHE A 288 14.10 -36.17 -16.62
CA PHE A 288 14.62 -35.73 -17.92
C PHE A 288 15.95 -36.35 -18.30
N GLU A 289 16.36 -37.41 -17.57
CA GLU A 289 17.58 -38.17 -17.81
C GLU A 289 17.66 -38.58 -19.29
N THR A 290 18.74 -38.17 -19.96
CA THR A 290 18.99 -38.57 -21.34
C THR A 290 19.31 -40.06 -21.41
N ALA A 291 18.71 -40.76 -22.37
CA ALA A 291 18.92 -42.20 -22.57
C ALA A 291 20.41 -42.56 -22.54
N HIS A 292 20.75 -43.56 -21.72
CA HIS A 292 22.10 -44.11 -21.70
C HIS A 292 22.41 -44.76 -23.06
N PHE A 293 23.66 -44.64 -23.50
CA PHE A 293 24.09 -45.19 -24.79
C PHE A 293 23.78 -46.70 -24.86
N GLY A 294 22.83 -47.09 -25.72
CA GLY A 294 22.40 -48.48 -25.92
C GLY A 294 20.98 -48.82 -25.45
N GLU A 295 20.27 -47.92 -24.76
CA GLU A 295 18.85 -48.14 -24.41
C GLU A 295 17.92 -47.72 -25.54
N VAL A 296 17.16 -48.69 -26.07
CA VAL A 296 16.06 -48.45 -27.00
C VAL A 296 14.77 -48.56 -26.20
N GLU A 297 14.04 -47.46 -26.06
CA GLU A 297 12.60 -47.46 -25.72
C GLU A 297 12.15 -47.44 -24.23
N PHE A 298 12.90 -46.85 -23.29
CA PHE A 298 12.41 -46.66 -21.89
C PHE A 298 12.06 -45.21 -21.48
N VAL A 299 12.40 -44.21 -22.30
CA VAL A 299 12.29 -42.78 -21.94
C VAL A 299 10.82 -42.29 -21.83
N ARG A 300 9.91 -42.85 -22.64
CA ARG A 300 8.54 -42.30 -22.79
C ARG A 300 7.62 -42.51 -21.57
N LYS A 301 7.88 -43.52 -20.72
CA LYS A 301 7.02 -43.87 -19.57
C LYS A 301 7.32 -43.05 -18.30
N LYS A 302 8.59 -42.66 -18.08
CA LYS A 302 9.02 -41.82 -16.95
C LYS A 302 8.52 -40.37 -17.11
N VAL A 303 8.65 -39.81 -18.32
CA VAL A 303 8.22 -38.43 -18.62
C VAL A 303 6.73 -38.22 -18.35
N ALA A 304 5.87 -39.21 -18.63
CA ALA A 304 4.42 -39.12 -18.40
C ALA A 304 4.00 -39.15 -16.92
N HIS A 305 4.70 -39.92 -16.08
CA HIS A 305 4.43 -39.92 -14.62
C HIS A 305 4.92 -38.63 -13.98
N PHE A 306 6.05 -38.10 -14.45
CA PHE A 306 6.60 -36.87 -13.91
C PHE A 306 5.84 -35.62 -14.36
N SER A 307 5.39 -35.57 -15.61
CA SER A 307 4.47 -34.53 -16.06
C SER A 307 3.21 -34.52 -15.21
N ALA A 308 2.67 -35.69 -14.84
CA ALA A 308 1.50 -35.76 -13.95
C ALA A 308 1.78 -35.22 -12.55
N VAL A 309 2.98 -35.43 -11.99
CA VAL A 309 3.36 -34.89 -10.66
C VAL A 309 3.60 -33.39 -10.71
N ILE A 310 4.27 -32.86 -11.75
CA ILE A 310 4.42 -31.41 -11.94
C ILE A 310 3.06 -30.77 -12.18
N THR A 311 2.22 -31.35 -13.05
CA THR A 311 0.86 -30.85 -13.25
C THR A 311 0.07 -30.90 -11.96
N ALA A 312 0.20 -31.95 -11.13
CA ALA A 312 -0.44 -31.99 -9.82
C ALA A 312 0.12 -30.93 -8.86
N ALA A 313 1.42 -30.68 -8.82
CA ALA A 313 2.02 -29.65 -7.97
C ALA A 313 1.63 -28.23 -8.41
N VAL A 314 1.64 -27.96 -9.72
CA VAL A 314 1.15 -26.69 -10.29
C VAL A 314 -0.33 -26.53 -10.07
N LEU A 315 -1.12 -27.62 -10.16
CA LEU A 315 -2.56 -27.58 -9.93
C LEU A 315 -2.89 -27.46 -8.44
N ILE A 316 -2.10 -28.03 -7.53
CA ILE A 316 -2.19 -27.75 -6.08
C ILE A 316 -1.84 -26.30 -5.80
N LEU A 317 -0.85 -25.73 -6.50
CA LEU A 317 -0.45 -24.34 -6.34
C LEU A 317 -1.50 -23.38 -6.92
N LEU A 318 -2.08 -23.69 -8.09
CA LEU A 318 -3.22 -22.97 -8.68
C LEU A 318 -4.51 -23.11 -7.85
N VAL A 319 -4.77 -24.29 -7.29
CA VAL A 319 -5.89 -24.48 -6.34
C VAL A 319 -5.60 -23.73 -5.04
N GLY A 320 -4.34 -23.68 -4.61
CA GLY A 320 -3.90 -22.80 -3.53
C GLY A 320 -4.17 -21.33 -3.84
N MET A 321 -3.97 -20.89 -5.09
CA MET A 321 -4.35 -19.53 -5.52
C MET A 321 -5.86 -19.28 -5.45
N THR A 322 -6.70 -20.30 -5.70
CA THR A 322 -8.16 -20.16 -5.59
C THR A 322 -8.70 -20.33 -4.17
N LEU A 323 -7.87 -20.79 -3.24
CA LEU A 323 -8.22 -20.98 -1.82
C LEU A 323 -7.69 -19.87 -0.92
N ILE A 324 -6.81 -19.02 -1.46
CA ILE A 324 -6.47 -17.76 -0.81
C ILE A 324 -7.56 -16.80 -1.30
N ASP A 325 -8.54 -16.53 -0.44
CA ASP A 325 -9.52 -15.49 -0.71
C ASP A 325 -8.76 -14.20 -1.03
N GLU A 326 -9.03 -13.64 -2.20
CA GLU A 326 -8.66 -12.27 -2.52
C GLU A 326 -9.58 -11.36 -1.71
N GLU A 327 -9.29 -11.23 -0.41
CA GLU A 327 -9.60 -9.96 0.24
C GLU A 327 -8.78 -8.90 -0.47
N ALA A 328 -9.50 -7.93 -1.04
CA ALA A 328 -8.96 -6.93 -1.94
C ALA A 328 -7.68 -6.32 -1.38
N PRO A 329 -6.63 -6.12 -2.20
CA PRO A 329 -5.41 -5.49 -1.74
C PRO A 329 -5.75 -4.17 -1.07
N TYR A 330 -5.36 -4.02 0.19
CA TYR A 330 -5.44 -2.75 0.92
C TYR A 330 -4.87 -1.62 0.03
N PRO A 331 -5.52 -0.45 -0.04
CA PRO A 331 -5.08 0.65 -0.87
C PRO A 331 -3.75 1.23 -0.36
N GLY A 332 -3.00 1.86 -1.29
CA GLY A 332 -1.75 2.54 -0.94
C GLY A 332 -0.67 1.62 -0.37
N ASN A 333 -0.03 2.06 0.72
CA ASN A 333 1.00 1.29 1.43
C ASN A 333 0.42 0.53 2.64
N LEU A 334 -0.90 0.53 2.81
CA LEU A 334 -1.53 -0.25 3.87
C LEU A 334 -1.32 -1.76 3.63
N SER A 335 -1.12 -2.50 4.71
CA SER A 335 -0.85 -3.93 4.67
C SER A 335 -1.46 -4.56 5.90
N TYR A 336 -1.88 -5.82 5.81
CA TYR A 336 -2.28 -6.63 6.97
C TYR A 336 -1.27 -6.55 8.12
N SER A 337 0.03 -6.45 7.81
CA SER A 337 1.07 -6.30 8.82
C SER A 337 0.97 -5.01 9.64
N HIS A 338 0.48 -3.92 9.05
CA HIS A 338 0.23 -2.64 9.73
C HIS A 338 -0.97 -2.76 10.67
N LEU A 339 -2.04 -3.44 10.24
CA LEU A 339 -3.24 -3.70 11.04
C LEU A 339 -2.92 -4.62 12.24
N ASN A 340 -2.28 -5.76 11.99
CA ASN A 340 -1.91 -6.73 13.03
C ASN A 340 -0.89 -6.17 14.04
N GLN A 341 0.04 -5.30 13.63
CA GLN A 341 0.92 -4.59 14.56
C GLN A 341 0.18 -3.57 15.43
N SER A 342 -0.99 -3.11 14.98
CA SER A 342 -1.81 -2.14 15.70
C SER A 342 -2.74 -2.84 16.69
N VAL A 343 -3.35 -3.96 16.29
CA VAL A 343 -4.21 -4.78 17.15
C VAL A 343 -3.79 -6.26 17.10
N PRO A 344 -2.73 -6.66 17.82
CA PRO A 344 -2.23 -8.05 17.80
C PRO A 344 -3.17 -9.09 18.43
N ALA A 345 -4.21 -8.61 19.13
CA ALA A 345 -5.22 -9.44 19.77
C ALA A 345 -6.38 -9.81 18.83
N ALA A 346 -6.46 -9.18 17.65
CA ALA A 346 -7.46 -9.48 16.64
C ALA A 346 -7.13 -10.80 15.93
N ASP A 347 -8.14 -11.63 15.75
CA ASP A 347 -8.07 -12.83 14.91
C ASP A 347 -8.28 -12.45 13.43
N ASP A 348 -9.05 -11.40 13.17
CA ASP A 348 -9.45 -10.96 11.83
C ASP A 348 -9.68 -9.44 11.74
N PHE A 349 -9.60 -8.88 10.53
CA PHE A 349 -9.88 -7.47 10.22
C PHE A 349 -10.86 -7.38 9.05
N GLU A 350 -12.12 -7.17 9.37
CA GLU A 350 -13.19 -7.05 8.38
C GLU A 350 -13.28 -5.61 7.87
N ILE A 351 -13.45 -5.43 6.56
CA ILE A 351 -13.72 -4.11 5.97
C ILE A 351 -15.21 -3.84 6.13
N ILE A 352 -15.54 -2.81 6.90
CA ILE A 352 -16.93 -2.38 7.10
C ILE A 352 -17.36 -1.46 5.96
N GLU A 353 -16.53 -0.45 5.67
CA GLU A 353 -16.81 0.55 4.65
C GLU A 353 -15.55 0.86 3.84
N ARG A 354 -15.76 1.14 2.54
CA ARG A 354 -14.71 1.55 1.62
C ARG A 354 -15.25 2.63 0.69
N ASP A 355 -14.75 3.84 0.88
CA ASP A 355 -14.81 4.93 -0.09
C ASP A 355 -13.43 5.09 -0.75
N GLU A 356 -13.33 5.68 -1.95
CA GLU A 356 -12.17 5.63 -2.87
C GLU A 356 -10.79 5.66 -2.18
N ASP A 357 -10.60 6.54 -1.19
CA ASP A 357 -9.36 6.74 -0.44
C ASP A 357 -9.43 6.40 1.07
N ASP A 358 -10.62 6.06 1.59
CA ASP A 358 -10.88 5.87 3.03
C ASP A 358 -11.47 4.48 3.31
N ILE A 359 -10.94 3.79 4.32
CA ILE A 359 -11.40 2.45 4.69
C ILE A 359 -11.57 2.31 6.19
N LEU A 360 -12.75 1.85 6.59
CA LEU A 360 -13.07 1.44 7.94
C LEU A 360 -12.90 -0.07 8.10
N PHE A 361 -12.16 -0.49 9.13
CA PHE A 361 -11.95 -1.88 9.50
C PHE A 361 -12.47 -2.15 10.91
N ALA A 362 -13.20 -3.25 11.08
CA ALA A 362 -13.50 -3.82 12.39
C ALA A 362 -12.47 -4.90 12.73
N ALA A 363 -11.69 -4.70 13.78
CA ALA A 363 -10.81 -5.73 14.33
C ALA A 363 -11.62 -6.67 15.23
N ARG A 364 -11.73 -7.94 14.84
CA ARG A 364 -12.53 -8.94 15.58
C ARG A 364 -11.65 -9.91 16.36
N ALA A 365 -12.10 -10.28 17.56
CA ALA A 365 -11.58 -11.41 18.33
C ALA A 365 -12.76 -12.26 18.84
N GLU A 366 -12.71 -13.57 18.63
CA GLU A 366 -13.81 -14.48 19.00
C GLU A 366 -15.21 -14.03 18.49
N ALA A 367 -15.26 -13.36 17.34
CA ALA A 367 -16.45 -12.77 16.68
C ALA A 367 -17.01 -11.47 17.30
N GLU A 368 -16.41 -10.93 18.36
CA GLU A 368 -16.71 -9.59 18.88
C GLU A 368 -15.74 -8.56 18.30
N THR A 369 -16.25 -7.37 17.96
CA THR A 369 -15.41 -6.22 17.57
C THR A 369 -14.69 -5.69 18.80
N ILE A 370 -13.37 -5.76 18.78
CA ILE A 370 -12.54 -5.27 19.88
C ILE A 370 -12.07 -3.84 19.66
N LYS A 371 -11.90 -3.42 18.39
CA LYS A 371 -11.41 -2.09 17.98
C LYS A 371 -11.84 -1.76 16.56
N ASP A 372 -11.95 -0.48 16.26
CA ASP A 372 -12.16 0.03 14.92
C ASP A 372 -10.88 0.70 14.42
N LEU A 373 -10.52 0.45 13.17
CA LEU A 373 -9.37 1.07 12.53
C LEU A 373 -9.82 1.81 11.29
N ILE A 374 -9.34 3.03 11.12
CA ILE A 374 -9.72 3.85 9.97
C ILE A 374 -8.45 4.24 9.23
N TYR A 375 -8.36 3.81 7.99
CA TYR A 375 -7.31 4.22 7.08
C TYR A 375 -7.80 5.38 6.21
N ILE A 376 -7.02 6.45 6.16
CA ILE A 376 -7.36 7.66 5.41
C ILE A 376 -6.15 8.14 4.65
N SER A 377 -6.35 8.45 3.37
CA SER A 377 -5.35 9.06 2.50
C SER A 377 -5.77 10.49 2.14
N ARG A 378 -4.90 11.47 2.40
CA ARG A 378 -5.13 12.87 2.02
C ARG A 378 -3.90 13.48 1.39
N ASN A 379 -4.09 14.40 0.45
CA ASN A 379 -2.98 15.06 -0.25
C ASN A 379 -2.16 15.94 0.70
N GLY A 380 -0.90 15.53 0.94
CA GLY A 380 0.12 16.34 1.60
C GLY A 380 0.75 17.37 0.67
N PHE A 381 1.80 18.04 1.14
CA PHE A 381 2.45 19.13 0.41
C PHE A 381 3.21 18.61 -0.84
N GLU A 382 3.82 17.43 -0.72
CA GLU A 382 4.60 16.80 -1.79
C GLU A 382 3.98 15.47 -2.28
N ALA A 383 3.30 14.73 -1.40
CA ALA A 383 2.64 13.46 -1.71
C ALA A 383 1.50 13.18 -0.72
N PRO A 384 0.64 12.17 -0.98
CA PRO A 384 -0.38 11.76 -0.02
C PRO A 384 0.22 11.36 1.33
N ILE A 385 -0.46 11.77 2.41
CA ILE A 385 -0.21 11.36 3.78
C ILE A 385 -1.26 10.30 4.13
N GLU A 386 -0.78 9.10 4.43
CA GLU A 386 -1.62 7.95 4.78
C GLU A 386 -1.64 7.79 6.31
N VAL A 387 -2.83 7.92 6.91
CA VAL A 387 -3.06 7.91 8.35
C VAL A 387 -3.89 6.67 8.71
N LEU A 388 -3.51 5.98 9.78
CA LEU A 388 -4.28 4.90 10.39
C LEU A 388 -4.67 5.31 11.81
N LEU A 389 -5.97 5.50 12.02
CA LEU A 389 -6.59 5.71 13.32
C LEU A 389 -6.90 4.35 13.95
N ILE A 390 -6.72 4.26 15.26
CA ILE A 390 -7.05 3.08 16.06
C ILE A 390 -7.96 3.57 17.17
N LEU A 391 -9.21 3.14 17.13
CA LEU A 391 -10.26 3.56 18.03
C LEU A 391 -10.74 2.39 18.88
N GLU A 392 -11.17 2.71 20.08
CA GLU A 392 -12.00 1.81 20.87
C GLU A 392 -13.42 1.79 20.29
N PRO A 393 -14.22 0.72 20.51
CA PRO A 393 -15.57 0.58 19.95
C PRO A 393 -16.57 1.68 20.39
N ASP A 394 -16.20 2.50 21.36
CA ASP A 394 -16.98 3.66 21.82
C ASP A 394 -16.61 4.97 21.10
N GLY A 395 -15.77 4.91 20.07
CA GLY A 395 -15.36 6.07 19.26
C GLY A 395 -14.20 6.88 19.85
N ASN A 396 -13.57 6.42 20.93
CA ASN A 396 -12.39 7.08 21.51
C ASN A 396 -11.11 6.73 20.74
N ILE A 397 -10.29 7.73 20.40
CA ILE A 397 -9.00 7.50 19.75
C ILE A 397 -7.98 6.93 20.75
N GLU A 398 -7.61 5.67 20.60
CA GLU A 398 -6.52 5.06 21.39
C GLU A 398 -5.15 5.51 20.85
N ASN A 399 -5.00 5.50 19.52
CA ASN A 399 -3.72 5.77 18.88
C ASN A 399 -3.85 6.16 17.41
N ILE A 400 -2.82 6.86 16.91
CA ILE A 400 -2.72 7.29 15.50
C ILE A 400 -1.35 6.89 14.95
N LYS A 401 -1.31 6.36 13.74
CA LYS A 401 -0.08 6.01 13.03
C LYS A 401 -0.06 6.61 11.64
N ILE A 402 1.04 7.26 11.27
CA ILE A 402 1.31 7.67 9.88
C ILE A 402 1.96 6.49 9.16
N ILE A 403 1.22 5.86 8.24
CA ILE A 403 1.66 4.69 7.47
C ILE A 403 2.69 5.10 6.42
N ASN A 404 2.36 6.12 5.65
CA ASN A 404 3.21 6.64 4.60
C ASN A 404 3.13 8.17 4.51
N GLN A 405 4.23 8.79 4.13
CA GLN A 405 4.32 10.21 3.82
C GLN A 405 5.63 10.50 3.08
N SER A 406 5.56 11.31 2.02
CA SER A 406 6.74 11.87 1.35
C SER A 406 6.77 13.37 1.56
N GLU A 407 6.90 13.78 2.81
CA GLU A 407 6.97 15.18 3.23
C GLU A 407 8.43 15.66 3.38
N SER A 408 8.62 16.98 3.36
CA SER A 408 9.96 17.57 3.46
C SER A 408 10.73 17.06 4.72
N PRO A 409 11.99 16.59 4.59
CA PRO A 409 12.71 15.92 5.69
C PRO A 409 13.00 16.78 6.92
N THR A 410 12.88 18.11 6.79
CA THR A 410 13.27 19.05 7.85
C THR A 410 12.09 19.45 8.73
N LEU A 411 10.95 19.75 8.12
CA LEU A 411 9.78 20.30 8.82
C LEU A 411 8.57 19.37 8.67
N GLY A 412 8.27 18.90 7.47
CA GLY A 412 7.08 18.07 7.19
C GLY A 412 7.13 16.70 7.86
N ALA A 413 8.30 16.07 7.96
CA ALA A 413 8.46 14.76 8.61
C ALA A 413 8.12 14.73 10.12
N ARG A 414 8.00 15.91 10.75
CA ARG A 414 7.65 16.06 12.17
C ARG A 414 6.22 15.67 12.50
N ILE A 415 5.37 15.45 11.50
CA ILE A 415 4.03 14.87 11.73
C ILE A 415 4.07 13.47 12.36
N LYS A 416 5.24 12.81 12.36
CA LYS A 416 5.47 11.54 13.08
C LYS A 416 5.89 11.72 14.54
N ASP A 417 6.15 12.95 14.98
CA ASP A 417 6.57 13.24 16.35
C ASP A 417 5.44 12.82 17.31
N GLN A 418 5.79 12.08 18.36
CA GLN A 418 4.82 11.59 19.34
C GLN A 418 4.12 12.73 20.09
N ASP A 419 4.80 13.85 20.28
CA ASP A 419 4.21 15.05 20.91
C ASP A 419 3.07 15.65 20.09
N PHE A 420 3.12 15.51 18.76
CA PHE A 420 2.03 15.93 17.87
C PHE A 420 0.91 14.89 17.86
N LEU A 421 1.23 13.61 17.64
CA LEU A 421 0.23 12.55 17.53
C LEU A 421 -0.53 12.27 18.84
N ASN A 422 0.09 12.51 20.01
CA ASN A 422 -0.57 12.28 21.30
C ASN A 422 -1.66 13.30 21.61
N GLN A 423 -1.69 14.46 20.95
CA GLN A 423 -2.76 15.45 21.14
C GLN A 423 -4.12 14.87 20.75
N PHE A 424 -4.15 14.02 19.74
CA PHE A 424 -5.40 13.46 19.23
C PHE A 424 -6.05 12.39 20.12
N ARG A 425 -5.32 11.90 21.14
CA ARG A 425 -5.86 10.89 22.08
C ARG A 425 -6.90 11.47 23.03
N GLU A 426 -6.98 12.80 23.13
CA GLU A 426 -7.96 13.48 23.97
C GLU A 426 -9.28 13.74 23.23
N PHE A 427 -9.33 13.50 21.92
CA PHE A 427 -10.53 13.70 21.09
C PHE A 427 -11.33 12.42 20.89
N THR A 428 -12.63 12.62 20.71
CA THR A 428 -13.64 11.60 20.45
C THR A 428 -14.41 11.91 19.17
N THR A 429 -15.30 11.02 18.72
CA THR A 429 -16.20 11.29 17.59
C THR A 429 -17.01 12.59 17.78
N ALA A 430 -17.42 12.91 19.01
CA ALA A 430 -18.17 14.14 19.30
C ALA A 430 -17.37 15.44 19.07
N ASP A 431 -16.03 15.35 19.02
CA ASP A 431 -15.15 16.51 18.86
C ASP A 431 -14.73 16.76 17.41
N ALA A 432 -15.25 15.96 16.45
CA ALA A 432 -14.84 15.99 15.05
C ALA A 432 -14.78 17.41 14.45
N GLU A 433 -15.75 18.27 14.77
CA GLU A 433 -15.81 19.66 14.28
C GLU A 433 -14.84 20.63 14.96
N GLN A 434 -14.37 20.32 16.17
CA GLN A 434 -13.55 21.23 17.00
C GLN A 434 -12.06 20.90 16.94
N ILE A 435 -11.69 19.70 16.46
CA ILE A 435 -10.30 19.20 16.39
C ILE A 435 -9.35 20.18 15.70
N MET A 436 -9.77 20.85 14.61
CA MET A 436 -8.91 21.79 13.91
C MET A 436 -8.60 23.06 14.73
N ALA A 437 -9.53 23.50 15.57
CA ALA A 437 -9.35 24.67 16.41
C ALA A 437 -8.53 24.37 17.67
N GLU A 438 -8.57 23.13 18.16
CA GLU A 438 -7.96 22.73 19.43
C GLU A 438 -6.59 22.05 19.29
N THR A 439 -6.20 21.65 18.07
CA THR A 439 -4.90 20.99 17.83
C THR A 439 -3.79 21.99 17.54
N ASP A 440 -2.65 21.88 18.24
CA ASP A 440 -1.47 22.70 17.97
C ASP A 440 -0.77 22.24 16.67
N LEU A 441 -0.76 23.11 15.66
CA LEU A 441 -0.07 22.87 14.40
C LEU A 441 1.45 22.97 14.51
N ILE A 442 2.17 22.24 13.66
CA ILE A 442 3.63 22.24 13.66
C ILE A 442 4.16 23.50 12.95
N SER A 443 4.90 24.34 13.70
CA SER A 443 5.53 25.53 13.14
C SER A 443 6.47 25.18 11.99
N GLY A 444 6.23 25.77 10.81
CA GLY A 444 6.99 25.52 9.59
C GLY A 444 6.52 24.32 8.75
N ALA A 445 5.56 23.54 9.24
CA ALA A 445 4.94 22.42 8.53
C ALA A 445 3.40 22.51 8.55
N THR A 446 2.87 23.74 8.51
CA THR A 446 1.45 24.04 8.70
C THR A 446 0.56 23.23 7.78
N TYR A 447 0.89 23.16 6.49
CA TYR A 447 0.11 22.41 5.50
C TYR A 447 0.05 20.91 5.84
N SER A 448 1.20 20.27 6.03
CA SER A 448 1.29 18.84 6.36
C SER A 448 0.60 18.50 7.69
N SER A 449 0.75 19.37 8.71
CA SER A 449 0.04 19.20 9.99
C SER A 449 -1.47 19.38 9.86
N GLN A 450 -1.95 20.34 9.05
CA GLN A 450 -3.38 20.52 8.77
C GLN A 450 -3.96 19.33 8.01
N THR A 451 -3.21 18.75 7.06
CA THR A 451 -3.64 17.55 6.34
C THR A 451 -3.85 16.37 7.29
N VAL A 452 -2.95 16.17 8.26
CA VAL A 452 -3.15 15.12 9.29
C VAL A 452 -4.39 15.41 10.12
N VAL A 453 -4.55 16.65 10.62
CA VAL A 453 -5.74 17.05 11.41
C VAL A 453 -7.04 16.81 10.63
N ARG A 454 -7.09 17.17 9.34
CA ARG A 454 -8.24 16.91 8.46
C ARG A 454 -8.48 15.41 8.23
N ALA A 455 -7.42 14.62 8.12
CA ALA A 455 -7.55 13.17 8.01
C ALA A 455 -8.15 12.57 9.30
N VAL A 456 -7.72 13.04 10.49
CA VAL A 456 -8.33 12.61 11.76
C VAL A 456 -9.81 13.00 11.82
N GLN A 457 -10.14 14.24 11.46
CA GLN A 457 -11.52 14.74 11.42
C GLN A 457 -12.40 13.90 10.47
N ALA A 458 -11.92 13.64 9.25
CA ALA A 458 -12.65 12.81 8.29
C ALA A 458 -12.90 11.38 8.82
N GLY A 459 -11.93 10.80 9.53
CA GLY A 459 -12.11 9.45 10.08
C GLY A 459 -13.11 9.38 11.21
N LEU A 460 -13.14 10.40 12.07
CA LEU A 460 -14.17 10.46 13.09
C LEU A 460 -15.56 10.67 12.47
N ARG A 461 -15.68 11.42 11.37
CA ARG A 461 -16.94 11.57 10.64
C ARG A 461 -17.42 10.27 9.99
N LEU A 462 -16.52 9.44 9.45
CA LEU A 462 -16.89 8.13 8.91
C LEU A 462 -17.53 7.23 9.98
N LEU A 463 -17.01 7.26 11.21
CA LEU A 463 -17.63 6.54 12.33
C LEU A 463 -18.99 7.11 12.73
N ILE A 464 -19.19 8.42 12.62
CA ILE A 464 -20.50 9.04 12.86
C ILE A 464 -21.50 8.58 11.80
N ALA A 465 -21.11 8.60 10.53
CA ALA A 465 -21.94 8.11 9.42
C ALA A 465 -22.31 6.63 9.60
N GLU A 466 -21.38 5.77 10.06
CA GLU A 466 -21.68 4.38 10.41
C GLU A 466 -22.72 4.30 11.55
N GLN A 467 -22.56 5.08 12.62
CA GLN A 467 -23.51 5.09 13.75
C GLN A 467 -24.90 5.64 13.36
N GLU A 468 -24.97 6.50 12.35
CA GLU A 468 -26.20 7.05 11.82
C GLU A 468 -26.89 6.11 10.82
N THR A 469 -26.26 5.02 10.34
CA THR A 469 -26.87 4.05 9.41
C THR A 469 -27.96 3.14 10.00
N GLY A 470 -28.28 3.26 11.29
CA GLY A 470 -29.43 2.58 11.90
C GLY A 470 -30.75 3.22 11.47
N LEU A 471 -31.84 2.44 11.40
CA LEU A 471 -33.17 3.01 11.16
C LEU A 471 -33.47 4.04 12.25
N GLN A 472 -33.95 5.22 11.86
CA GLN A 472 -34.32 6.25 12.80
C GLN A 472 -35.43 5.73 13.74
N ASP A 473 -35.30 6.02 15.03
CA ASP A 473 -36.30 5.60 16.02
C ASP A 473 -37.63 6.30 15.77
N GLY A 474 -38.70 5.52 15.59
CA GLY A 474 -39.98 6.09 15.21
C GLY A 474 -40.99 5.05 14.77
N VAL A 475 -42.11 5.57 14.26
CA VAL A 475 -43.22 4.77 13.77
C VAL A 475 -43.46 5.18 12.31
N TYR A 476 -43.26 4.25 11.40
CA TYR A 476 -43.21 4.52 9.96
C TYR A 476 -44.24 3.69 9.21
N GLN A 477 -44.95 4.34 8.29
CA GLN A 477 -46.06 3.74 7.56
C GLN A 477 -45.71 3.53 6.09
N GLY A 478 -45.97 2.33 5.58
CA GLY A 478 -45.81 1.98 4.17
C GLY A 478 -47.10 1.44 3.55
N GLN A 479 -47.23 1.60 2.23
CA GLN A 479 -48.40 1.26 1.44
C GLN A 479 -48.02 0.68 0.08
N ALA A 480 -48.58 -0.48 -0.25
CA ALA A 480 -48.37 -1.12 -1.55
C ALA A 480 -49.67 -1.64 -2.17
N GLU A 481 -49.67 -1.83 -3.49
CA GLU A 481 -50.85 -2.30 -4.24
C GLU A 481 -50.97 -3.83 -4.17
N GLY A 482 -51.97 -4.33 -3.45
CA GLY A 482 -52.30 -5.75 -3.37
C GLY A 482 -53.22 -6.27 -4.49
N VAL A 483 -53.54 -7.57 -4.45
CA VAL A 483 -54.38 -8.25 -5.45
C VAL A 483 -55.82 -7.73 -5.47
N GLN A 484 -56.36 -7.37 -4.30
CA GLN A 484 -57.75 -6.93 -4.14
C GLN A 484 -57.89 -5.48 -3.62
N GLY A 485 -56.78 -4.85 -3.24
CA GLY A 485 -56.65 -3.44 -2.87
C GLY A 485 -55.38 -3.22 -2.06
N ASP A 486 -55.13 -1.97 -1.70
CA ASP A 486 -53.88 -1.59 -1.04
C ASP A 486 -53.72 -2.25 0.33
N ILE A 487 -52.49 -2.66 0.63
CA ILE A 487 -52.04 -3.02 1.98
C ILE A 487 -51.37 -1.79 2.60
N VAL A 488 -51.69 -1.50 3.85
CA VAL A 488 -51.12 -0.41 4.63
C VAL A 488 -50.67 -0.97 5.96
N LEU A 489 -49.39 -0.82 6.26
CA LEU A 489 -48.77 -1.32 7.49
C LEU A 489 -47.89 -0.25 8.14
N GLU A 490 -47.61 -0.45 9.41
CA GLU A 490 -46.81 0.42 10.26
C GLU A 490 -45.72 -0.41 10.94
N ILE A 491 -44.48 0.06 10.92
CA ILE A 491 -43.36 -0.53 11.66
C ILE A 491 -42.96 0.40 12.80
N THR A 492 -42.56 -0.18 13.93
CA THR A 492 -41.95 0.56 15.05
C THR A 492 -40.47 0.23 15.12
N VAL A 493 -39.64 1.27 15.15
CA VAL A 493 -38.18 1.18 15.25
C VAL A 493 -37.74 1.72 16.61
N GLU A 494 -36.95 0.95 17.35
CA GLU A 494 -36.32 1.37 18.61
C GLU A 494 -34.84 0.95 18.67
N ASN A 495 -33.96 1.91 18.95
CA ASN A 495 -32.49 1.78 18.93
C ASN A 495 -31.94 1.26 17.59
N GLY A 496 -32.54 1.64 16.45
CA GLY A 496 -32.07 1.19 15.12
C GLY A 496 -32.66 -0.12 14.62
N ASP A 497 -33.41 -0.86 15.45
CA ASP A 497 -34.02 -2.15 15.11
C ASP A 497 -35.55 -2.05 15.00
N ILE A 498 -36.15 -2.78 14.06
CA ILE A 498 -37.60 -3.00 13.96
C ILE A 498 -38.04 -3.91 15.10
N VAL A 499 -38.85 -3.37 16.02
CA VAL A 499 -39.34 -4.07 17.21
C VAL A 499 -40.78 -4.54 17.10
N ASP A 500 -41.58 -3.96 16.21
CA ASP A 500 -43.01 -4.27 16.06
C ASP A 500 -43.53 -3.94 14.65
N LEU A 501 -44.60 -4.62 14.22
CA LEU A 501 -45.31 -4.37 12.96
C LEU A 501 -46.82 -4.48 13.16
N GLU A 502 -47.57 -3.47 12.72
CA GLU A 502 -49.04 -3.46 12.74
C GLU A 502 -49.62 -3.26 11.33
N ILE A 503 -50.50 -4.17 10.89
CA ILE A 503 -51.23 -4.01 9.63
C ILE A 503 -52.49 -3.16 9.87
N LEU A 504 -52.48 -1.92 9.37
CA LEU A 504 -53.52 -0.92 9.60
C LEU A 504 -54.74 -1.08 8.68
N ALA A 505 -54.51 -1.44 7.41
CA ALA A 505 -55.57 -1.68 6.45
C ALA A 505 -55.14 -2.73 5.42
N GLU A 506 -56.06 -3.62 5.09
CA GLU A 506 -55.85 -4.62 4.04
C GLU A 506 -57.14 -4.88 3.26
N GLN A 507 -56.99 -5.13 1.97
CA GLN A 507 -58.05 -5.65 1.10
C GLN A 507 -57.50 -6.86 0.36
N GLU A 508 -57.22 -7.93 1.10
CA GLU A 508 -56.62 -9.17 0.59
C GLU A 508 -57.52 -10.39 0.77
N THR A 509 -57.10 -11.53 0.20
CA THR A 509 -57.86 -12.79 0.35
C THR A 509 -57.67 -13.36 1.76
N GLU A 510 -58.66 -13.16 2.65
CA GLU A 510 -58.64 -13.51 4.10
C GLU A 510 -58.02 -14.89 4.44
N HIS A 511 -58.25 -15.93 3.64
CA HIS A 511 -57.74 -17.28 3.92
C HIS A 511 -56.31 -17.55 3.43
N LEU A 512 -55.71 -16.65 2.66
CA LEU A 512 -54.34 -16.73 2.14
C LEU A 512 -53.42 -15.68 2.76
N ALA A 513 -53.97 -14.52 3.13
CA ALA A 513 -53.21 -13.38 3.63
C ALA A 513 -52.75 -13.57 5.09
N GLN A 514 -53.67 -13.95 5.99
CA GLN A 514 -53.37 -14.09 7.41
C GLN A 514 -52.19 -15.05 7.72
N PRO A 515 -52.11 -16.26 7.13
CA PRO A 515 -50.97 -17.16 7.38
C PRO A 515 -49.67 -16.64 6.75
N ALA A 516 -49.75 -15.83 5.70
CA ALA A 516 -48.58 -15.28 5.03
C ALA A 516 -47.96 -14.14 5.84
N TYR A 517 -48.78 -13.24 6.41
CA TYR A 517 -48.26 -12.16 7.25
C TYR A 517 -47.61 -12.67 8.54
N GLU A 518 -48.19 -13.68 9.20
CA GLU A 518 -47.59 -14.26 10.41
C GLU A 518 -46.17 -14.82 10.13
N GLU A 519 -45.95 -15.42 8.96
CA GLU A 519 -44.65 -15.98 8.56
C GLU A 519 -43.67 -14.89 8.05
N LEU A 520 -44.18 -13.83 7.43
CA LEU A 520 -43.36 -12.70 6.95
C LEU A 520 -42.96 -11.75 8.09
N GLU A 521 -43.83 -11.54 9.07
CA GLU A 521 -43.53 -10.76 10.28
C GLU A 521 -42.42 -11.42 11.11
N GLU A 522 -42.47 -12.76 11.25
CA GLU A 522 -41.39 -13.50 11.93
C GLU A 522 -40.05 -13.39 11.19
N GLN A 523 -40.07 -13.41 9.85
CA GLN A 523 -38.87 -13.22 9.04
C GLN A 523 -38.35 -11.78 9.14
N LEU A 524 -39.23 -10.77 9.06
CA LEU A 524 -38.85 -9.36 9.16
C LEU A 524 -38.18 -9.05 10.49
N LEU A 525 -38.76 -9.49 11.61
CA LEU A 525 -38.19 -9.26 12.94
C LEU A 525 -36.85 -10.00 13.15
N ALA A 526 -36.60 -11.08 12.40
CA ALA A 526 -35.36 -11.85 12.46
C ALA A 526 -34.26 -11.29 11.54
N GLU A 527 -34.62 -10.82 10.35
CA GLU A 527 -33.69 -10.41 9.29
C GLU A 527 -33.48 -8.89 9.24
N GLN A 528 -34.38 -8.11 9.85
CA GLN A 528 -34.31 -6.65 9.91
C GLN A 528 -34.20 -5.99 8.52
N SER A 529 -34.81 -6.61 7.50
CA SER A 529 -34.77 -6.14 6.11
C SER A 529 -36.04 -6.50 5.34
N ALA A 530 -36.29 -5.84 4.21
CA ALA A 530 -37.41 -6.14 3.31
C ALA A 530 -37.17 -7.36 2.38
N ASP A 531 -35.97 -7.96 2.39
CA ASP A 531 -35.60 -9.11 1.53
C ASP A 531 -36.12 -10.44 2.10
N LEU A 532 -37.45 -10.61 2.13
CA LEU A 532 -38.13 -11.75 2.75
C LEU A 532 -38.45 -12.87 1.76
N ASP A 533 -38.56 -14.12 2.23
CA ASP A 533 -38.98 -15.24 1.40
C ASP A 533 -40.51 -15.26 1.19
N THR A 534 -40.94 -15.31 -0.08
CA THR A 534 -42.37 -15.41 -0.41
C THR A 534 -43.04 -16.68 0.14
N VAL A 535 -44.28 -16.55 0.63
CA VAL A 535 -45.02 -17.67 1.20
C VAL A 535 -45.73 -18.48 0.10
N ALA A 536 -45.57 -19.81 0.15
CA ALA A 536 -46.09 -20.72 -0.87
C ALA A 536 -47.62 -20.65 -0.99
N GLY A 537 -48.11 -20.09 -2.10
CA GLY A 537 -49.54 -19.94 -2.37
C GLY A 537 -50.09 -18.54 -2.09
N ALA A 538 -49.26 -17.60 -1.62
CA ALA A 538 -49.59 -16.21 -1.35
C ALA A 538 -48.58 -15.23 -1.99
N THR A 539 -47.93 -15.60 -3.10
CA THR A 539 -46.82 -14.84 -3.72
C THR A 539 -47.13 -13.35 -3.93
N TYR A 540 -48.28 -13.01 -4.50
CA TYR A 540 -48.65 -11.60 -4.73
C TYR A 540 -48.90 -10.83 -3.42
N THR A 541 -49.46 -11.50 -2.40
CA THR A 541 -49.67 -10.90 -1.08
C THR A 541 -48.33 -10.72 -0.36
N SER A 542 -47.39 -11.66 -0.53
CA SER A 542 -46.02 -11.53 -0.02
C SER A 542 -45.26 -10.39 -0.69
N GLU A 543 -45.37 -10.25 -2.02
CA GLU A 543 -44.75 -9.15 -2.78
C GLU A 543 -45.27 -7.79 -2.32
N ALA A 544 -46.59 -7.63 -2.20
CA ALA A 544 -47.19 -6.38 -1.71
C ALA A 544 -46.79 -6.08 -0.25
N PHE A 545 -46.65 -7.10 0.60
CA PHE A 545 -46.18 -6.91 1.97
C PHE A 545 -44.71 -6.44 1.99
N MET A 546 -43.83 -7.07 1.22
CA MET A 546 -42.42 -6.68 1.12
C MET A 546 -42.27 -5.25 0.59
N GLU A 547 -43.03 -4.86 -0.42
CA GLU A 547 -43.01 -3.49 -0.98
C GLU A 547 -43.51 -2.45 0.04
N ALA A 548 -44.54 -2.76 0.83
CA ALA A 548 -45.01 -1.86 1.89
C ALA A 548 -44.02 -1.77 3.06
N VAL A 549 -43.30 -2.85 3.38
CA VAL A 549 -42.21 -2.83 4.36
C VAL A 549 -41.01 -2.04 3.83
N GLU A 550 -40.66 -2.21 2.56
CA GLU A 550 -39.58 -1.45 1.89
C GLU A 550 -39.88 0.05 1.92
N GLU A 551 -41.11 0.48 1.65
CA GLU A 551 -41.49 1.90 1.76
C GLU A 551 -41.42 2.42 3.20
N ALA A 552 -41.79 1.60 4.19
CA ALA A 552 -41.72 1.99 5.60
C ALA A 552 -40.27 2.08 6.10
N ILE A 553 -39.41 1.14 5.70
CA ILE A 553 -37.97 1.14 5.97
C ILE A 553 -37.30 2.33 5.27
N ALA A 554 -37.67 2.61 4.02
CA ALA A 554 -37.15 3.75 3.29
C ALA A 554 -37.45 5.06 4.03
N LYS A 555 -38.64 5.23 4.62
CA LYS A 555 -38.99 6.40 5.45
C LYS A 555 -38.30 6.44 6.81
N ALA A 556 -37.78 5.31 7.27
CA ALA A 556 -37.00 5.20 8.50
C ALA A 556 -35.49 5.32 8.23
N SER A 557 -35.06 5.35 6.97
CA SER A 557 -33.65 5.48 6.60
C SER A 557 -33.14 6.91 6.84
N PRO A 558 -31.87 7.10 7.21
CA PRO A 558 -31.26 8.43 7.35
C PRO A 558 -31.30 9.23 6.05
N ASP A 559 -31.20 8.56 4.90
CA ASP A 559 -31.28 9.14 3.55
C ASP A 559 -32.72 9.52 3.12
N SER A 560 -33.69 9.53 4.04
CA SER A 560 -35.09 9.86 3.76
C SER A 560 -35.48 11.30 4.03
N ASP A 561 -34.58 12.06 4.66
CA ASP A 561 -34.53 13.49 4.40
C ASP A 561 -34.12 13.63 2.94
N SER A 562 -35.04 14.12 2.11
CA SER A 562 -34.80 14.39 0.70
C SER A 562 -33.40 14.96 0.53
N GLU A 563 -32.55 14.29 -0.27
CA GLU A 563 -31.30 14.86 -0.78
C GLU A 563 -31.64 16.26 -1.31
N SER A 564 -31.44 17.26 -0.46
CA SER A 564 -31.39 18.63 -0.90
C SER A 564 -30.00 18.76 -1.51
N ASP A 565 -29.92 19.24 -2.75
CA ASP A 565 -28.65 19.54 -3.43
C ASP A 565 -27.86 20.67 -2.72
N PHE A 566 -28.18 20.97 -1.45
CA PHE A 566 -27.82 22.17 -0.73
C PHE A 566 -27.35 21.83 0.69
N GLU A 567 -26.06 21.51 0.83
CA GLU A 567 -25.38 21.66 2.14
C GLU A 567 -25.17 23.17 2.41
N ILE A 568 -26.22 23.89 2.79
CA ILE A 568 -26.16 25.35 2.99
C ILE A 568 -26.57 25.70 4.42
N GLU A 569 -25.77 26.51 5.10
CA GLU A 569 -26.08 26.98 6.45
C GLU A 569 -27.40 27.78 6.48
N ASP A 570 -28.13 27.70 7.59
CA ASP A 570 -29.34 28.49 7.79
C ASP A 570 -29.09 29.99 7.59
N GLY A 571 -29.85 30.62 6.71
CA GLY A 571 -29.55 31.98 6.27
C GLY A 571 -30.53 32.54 5.27
N VAL A 572 -30.32 33.82 4.95
CA VAL A 572 -31.09 34.56 3.95
C VAL A 572 -30.12 35.00 2.85
N TYR A 573 -30.31 34.45 1.66
CA TYR A 573 -29.38 34.55 0.54
C TYR A 573 -30.01 35.34 -0.61
N GLN A 574 -29.26 36.26 -1.22
CA GLN A 574 -29.77 37.09 -2.31
C GLN A 574 -29.09 36.74 -3.62
N GLY A 575 -29.88 36.47 -4.66
CA GLY A 575 -29.38 36.05 -5.96
C GLY A 575 -30.00 36.85 -7.10
N SER A 576 -29.27 36.97 -8.19
CA SER A 576 -29.77 37.59 -9.42
C SER A 576 -29.28 36.88 -10.67
N ALA A 577 -30.15 36.71 -11.65
CA ALA A 577 -29.81 36.16 -12.96
C ALA A 577 -30.64 36.78 -14.10
N GLU A 578 -30.18 36.61 -15.34
CA GLU A 578 -30.90 37.10 -16.53
C GLU A 578 -32.11 36.22 -16.87
N GLY A 579 -33.31 36.81 -16.83
CA GLY A 579 -34.53 36.24 -17.41
C GLY A 579 -34.71 36.58 -18.89
N HIS A 580 -35.89 36.32 -19.44
CA HIS A 580 -36.23 36.61 -20.83
C HIS A 580 -36.27 38.11 -21.16
N ALA A 581 -36.86 38.92 -20.28
CA ALA A 581 -37.10 40.35 -20.53
C ALA A 581 -36.32 41.31 -19.60
N GLY A 582 -35.55 40.77 -18.66
CA GLY A 582 -34.63 41.50 -17.80
C GLY A 582 -34.12 40.63 -16.65
N PRO A 583 -33.31 41.18 -15.74
CA PRO A 583 -32.84 40.45 -14.58
C PRO A 583 -34.01 40.12 -13.64
N ILE A 584 -33.90 38.97 -12.98
CA ILE A 584 -34.73 38.53 -11.88
C ILE A 584 -33.83 38.60 -10.63
N GLU A 585 -34.28 39.30 -9.60
CA GLU A 585 -33.63 39.43 -8.30
C GLU A 585 -34.55 38.82 -7.23
N LEU A 586 -34.02 37.90 -6.44
CA LEU A 586 -34.78 37.18 -5.42
C LEU A 586 -33.94 36.94 -4.17
N GLU A 587 -34.63 36.62 -3.08
CA GLU A 587 -34.08 36.26 -1.78
C GLU A 587 -34.54 34.84 -1.44
N VAL A 588 -33.66 33.99 -0.92
CA VAL A 588 -33.89 32.59 -0.57
C VAL A 588 -33.65 32.43 0.93
N VAL A 589 -34.63 31.91 1.65
CA VAL A 589 -34.55 31.66 3.09
C VAL A 589 -34.34 30.17 3.32
N VAL A 590 -33.24 29.82 3.97
CA VAL A 590 -32.87 28.46 4.36
C VAL A 590 -33.00 28.33 5.88
N GLU A 591 -33.79 27.37 6.35
CA GLU A 591 -33.91 27.01 7.78
C GLU A 591 -33.79 25.49 7.93
N ALA A 592 -33.00 25.02 8.90
CA ALA A 592 -32.64 23.62 9.08
C ALA A 592 -32.11 22.92 7.81
N GLY A 593 -31.37 23.64 6.95
CA GLY A 593 -30.86 23.12 5.67
C GLY A 593 -31.88 23.03 4.53
N GLU A 594 -33.14 23.43 4.73
CA GLU A 594 -34.18 23.41 3.70
C GLU A 594 -34.57 24.82 3.24
N ILE A 595 -34.86 24.98 1.94
CA ILE A 595 -35.41 26.22 1.38
C ILE A 595 -36.88 26.35 1.81
N THR A 596 -37.14 27.26 2.76
CA THR A 596 -38.48 27.51 3.29
C THR A 596 -39.25 28.56 2.49
N GLU A 597 -38.56 29.54 1.92
CA GLU A 597 -39.17 30.65 1.20
C GLU A 597 -38.26 31.22 0.12
N ILE A 598 -38.86 31.68 -0.98
CA ILE A 598 -38.17 32.45 -2.03
C ILE A 598 -38.98 33.73 -2.31
N GLU A 599 -38.43 34.89 -1.97
CA GLU A 599 -39.06 36.20 -2.17
C GLU A 599 -38.50 36.89 -3.42
N VAL A 600 -39.36 37.23 -4.39
CA VAL A 600 -38.93 37.98 -5.58
C VAL A 600 -38.85 39.47 -5.25
N LEU A 601 -37.64 40.02 -5.24
CA LEU A 601 -37.37 41.43 -4.93
C LEU A 601 -37.63 42.34 -6.14
N SER A 602 -37.20 41.90 -7.32
CA SER A 602 -37.47 42.60 -8.57
C SER A 602 -37.47 41.65 -9.76
N GLU A 603 -38.40 41.85 -10.69
CA GLU A 603 -38.45 41.10 -11.93
C GLU A 603 -38.90 42.01 -13.07
N ASN A 604 -38.38 41.75 -14.27
CA ASN A 604 -38.80 42.44 -15.48
C ASN A 604 -39.15 41.42 -16.57
N GLU A 605 -40.20 40.65 -16.32
CA GLU A 605 -40.64 39.54 -17.16
C GLU A 605 -41.84 39.88 -18.07
N THR A 606 -42.15 38.98 -19.00
CA THR A 606 -43.31 39.15 -19.89
C THR A 606 -44.62 38.95 -19.11
N PRO A 607 -45.55 39.93 -19.06
CA PRO A 607 -46.75 39.82 -18.21
C PRO A 607 -47.71 38.68 -18.62
N ASN A 608 -48.25 37.96 -17.63
CA ASN A 608 -49.10 36.77 -17.73
C ASN A 608 -48.45 35.57 -18.45
N LEU A 609 -47.12 35.47 -18.41
CA LEU A 609 -46.39 34.35 -19.00
C LEU A 609 -45.06 34.10 -18.28
N GLY A 610 -44.24 35.14 -18.13
CA GLY A 610 -42.95 35.05 -17.44
C GLY A 610 -43.09 35.16 -15.93
N ASP A 611 -43.95 36.06 -15.45
CA ASP A 611 -44.38 36.19 -14.05
C ASP A 611 -45.02 34.89 -13.51
N ASP A 612 -45.96 34.31 -14.28
CA ASP A 612 -46.56 33.01 -13.91
C ASP A 612 -45.52 31.88 -13.89
N ALA A 613 -44.48 31.98 -14.73
CA ALA A 613 -43.41 30.98 -14.77
C ALA A 613 -42.43 31.11 -13.60
N VAL A 614 -42.10 32.33 -13.17
CA VAL A 614 -41.29 32.58 -11.97
C VAL A 614 -41.97 32.00 -10.73
N GLU A 615 -43.27 32.25 -10.55
CA GLU A 615 -44.03 31.73 -9.41
C GLU A 615 -44.17 30.20 -9.43
N ALA A 616 -44.41 29.61 -10.59
CA ALA A 616 -44.51 28.15 -10.74
C ALA A 616 -43.16 27.47 -10.48
N THR A 617 -42.07 28.03 -11.00
CA THR A 617 -40.71 27.50 -10.82
C THR A 617 -40.28 27.63 -9.35
N LYS A 618 -40.53 28.76 -8.68
CA LYS A 618 -40.31 28.90 -7.23
C LYS A 618 -41.02 27.82 -6.42
N THR A 619 -42.32 27.62 -6.69
CA THR A 619 -43.13 26.66 -5.96
C THR A 619 -42.55 25.25 -6.10
N ALA A 620 -42.14 24.89 -7.32
CA ALA A 620 -41.51 23.60 -7.59
C ALA A 620 -40.16 23.42 -6.89
N ILE A 621 -39.35 24.49 -6.75
CA ILE A 621 -38.07 24.41 -6.04
C ILE A 621 -38.30 24.18 -4.54
N ILE A 622 -39.25 24.90 -3.93
CA ILE A 622 -39.59 24.74 -2.50
C ILE A 622 -40.22 23.37 -2.24
N GLU A 623 -41.08 22.88 -3.13
CA GLU A 623 -41.74 21.57 -2.96
C GLU A 623 -40.78 20.39 -3.15
N ASN A 624 -39.80 20.48 -4.04
CA ASN A 624 -38.89 19.38 -4.36
C ASN A 624 -37.50 19.51 -3.71
N GLN A 625 -37.20 20.63 -3.06
CA GLN A 625 -35.87 20.95 -2.48
C GLN A 625 -34.71 20.73 -3.47
N SER A 626 -34.94 20.99 -4.78
CA SER A 626 -33.95 20.77 -5.84
C SER A 626 -34.01 21.86 -6.92
N LEU A 627 -32.87 22.13 -7.57
CA LEU A 627 -32.78 22.98 -8.76
C LEU A 627 -33.23 22.27 -10.05
N GLU A 628 -33.36 20.94 -10.03
CA GLU A 628 -33.81 20.14 -11.17
C GLU A 628 -35.33 20.20 -11.38
N VAL A 629 -35.85 21.40 -11.62
CA VAL A 629 -37.29 21.64 -11.83
C VAL A 629 -37.66 21.83 -13.30
N ASP A 630 -38.82 21.30 -13.69
CA ASP A 630 -39.33 21.42 -15.05
C ASP A 630 -39.59 22.88 -15.45
N THR A 631 -39.04 23.29 -16.60
CA THR A 631 -39.32 24.63 -17.14
C THR A 631 -40.75 24.76 -17.65
N VAL A 632 -41.37 25.93 -17.45
CA VAL A 632 -42.75 26.17 -17.91
C VAL A 632 -42.80 26.28 -19.43
N SER A 633 -43.68 25.48 -20.04
CA SER A 633 -43.87 25.45 -21.49
C SER A 633 -44.29 26.82 -22.04
N GLY A 634 -43.42 27.41 -22.87
CA GLY A 634 -43.62 28.76 -23.44
C GLY A 634 -42.94 29.90 -22.68
N ALA A 635 -42.32 29.63 -21.53
CA ALA A 635 -41.61 30.59 -20.69
C ALA A 635 -40.23 30.05 -20.20
N THR A 636 -39.60 29.19 -21.00
CA THR A 636 -38.37 28.47 -20.64
C THR A 636 -37.25 29.38 -20.14
N ASN A 637 -37.01 30.54 -20.78
CA ASN A 637 -35.96 31.46 -20.35
C ASN A 637 -36.26 32.12 -19.00
N SER A 638 -37.53 32.35 -18.67
CA SER A 638 -37.95 32.91 -17.39
C SER A 638 -37.81 31.87 -16.27
N SER A 639 -38.17 30.61 -16.53
CA SER A 639 -37.93 29.49 -15.60
C SER A 639 -36.43 29.25 -15.36
N VAL A 640 -35.62 29.17 -16.41
CA VAL A 640 -34.15 29.00 -16.29
C VAL A 640 -33.53 30.20 -15.57
N GLY A 641 -33.97 31.43 -15.87
CA GLY A 641 -33.52 32.63 -15.16
C GLY A 641 -33.86 32.59 -13.67
N THR A 642 -34.98 31.98 -13.30
CA THR A 642 -35.36 31.80 -11.88
C THR A 642 -34.46 30.77 -11.20
N VAL A 643 -34.24 29.59 -11.82
CA VAL A 643 -33.34 28.55 -11.29
C VAL A 643 -31.93 29.11 -11.09
N ASN A 644 -31.38 29.80 -12.09
CA ASN A 644 -30.03 30.38 -12.00
C ASN A 644 -29.95 31.50 -10.95
N ALA A 645 -31.04 32.23 -10.69
CA ALA A 645 -31.05 33.26 -9.65
C ALA A 645 -31.04 32.63 -8.25
N VAL A 646 -31.72 31.49 -8.07
CA VAL A 646 -31.66 30.69 -6.84
C VAL A 646 -30.27 30.05 -6.68
N GLU A 647 -29.73 29.44 -7.73
CA GLU A 647 -28.36 28.90 -7.76
C GLU A 647 -27.33 29.97 -7.35
N ASN A 648 -27.39 31.17 -7.95
CA ASN A 648 -26.50 32.28 -7.58
C ASN A 648 -26.70 32.79 -6.14
N ALA A 649 -27.90 32.68 -5.58
CA ALA A 649 -28.14 33.01 -4.17
C ALA A 649 -27.42 32.01 -3.28
N LEU A 650 -27.55 30.73 -3.60
CA LEU A 650 -27.05 29.60 -2.81
C LEU A 650 -25.52 29.42 -2.97
N ASP A 651 -24.94 29.74 -4.12
CA ASP A 651 -23.49 29.74 -4.38
C ASP A 651 -22.74 30.94 -3.77
N SER A 652 -23.44 31.95 -3.23
CA SER A 652 -22.82 33.22 -2.83
C SER A 652 -22.00 33.19 -1.52
N GLU A 653 -21.61 32.00 -1.06
CA GLU A 653 -20.56 31.80 -0.05
C GLU A 653 -19.13 32.18 -0.53
N ALA A 654 -18.90 32.49 -1.81
CA ALA A 654 -17.54 32.75 -2.29
C ALA A 654 -17.00 34.19 -2.10
N GLU A 655 -17.82 35.21 -1.80
CA GLU A 655 -17.35 36.61 -1.72
C GLU A 655 -17.69 37.36 -0.42
N ALA A 656 -18.69 36.96 0.36
CA ALA A 656 -19.13 37.70 1.55
C ALA A 656 -18.25 37.50 2.80
N ALA A 657 -17.47 36.42 2.88
CA ALA A 657 -16.54 36.17 3.99
C ALA A 657 -15.24 37.01 3.94
N SER A 658 -14.99 37.73 2.84
CA SER A 658 -13.76 38.52 2.65
C SER A 658 -13.84 39.97 3.13
N ASP A 659 -15.03 40.53 3.35
CA ASP A 659 -15.21 41.98 3.56
C ASP A 659 -15.49 42.39 5.04
N GLN A 660 -15.72 41.42 5.94
CA GLN A 660 -15.91 41.71 7.38
C GLN A 660 -14.63 41.60 8.22
N SER A 661 -13.53 41.02 7.70
CA SER A 661 -12.25 40.93 8.42
C SER A 661 -11.33 42.16 8.24
N GLN A 662 -11.68 43.12 7.37
CA GLN A 662 -10.88 44.34 7.14
C GLN A 662 -11.44 45.62 7.80
N THR A 663 -12.62 45.59 8.43
CA THR A 663 -13.22 46.81 8.99
C THR A 663 -12.96 47.01 10.50
N GLU A 664 -12.58 45.97 11.25
CA GLU A 664 -12.30 46.12 12.71
C GLU A 664 -10.80 46.25 13.07
N ALA A 665 -9.89 46.16 12.11
CA ALA A 665 -8.44 46.26 12.34
C ALA A 665 -7.81 47.62 11.98
N SER A 666 -8.62 48.67 11.74
CA SER A 666 -8.10 49.99 11.31
C SER A 666 -8.33 51.17 12.29
N ASP A 667 -8.97 50.96 13.45
CA ASP A 667 -9.27 52.04 14.40
C ASP A 667 -8.44 52.02 15.71
N ALA A 668 -7.35 51.25 15.75
CA ALA A 668 -6.53 51.13 16.96
C ALA A 668 -5.01 51.09 16.73
N ASP A 669 -4.44 51.93 15.86
CA ASP A 669 -3.09 52.46 16.12
C ASP A 669 -2.74 53.71 15.29
N SER A 670 -1.99 54.63 15.89
CA SER A 670 -1.32 55.79 15.28
C SER A 670 -2.09 57.10 15.02
N ALA A 671 -2.71 57.63 16.08
CA ALA A 671 -2.67 59.08 16.30
C ALA A 671 -1.35 59.48 16.98
N ALA A 672 -0.32 59.80 16.17
CA ALA A 672 0.95 60.52 16.46
C ALA A 672 2.02 59.95 15.51
N GLU A 673 2.82 60.67 14.73
CA GLU A 673 3.24 62.06 14.71
C GLU A 673 3.77 62.36 13.28
N ASN A 674 3.71 63.65 12.92
CA ASN A 674 4.10 64.25 11.65
C ASN A 674 5.51 63.92 11.15
N GLY A 675 5.70 63.99 9.82
CA GLY A 675 6.88 64.66 9.27
C GLY A 675 7.34 64.25 7.87
N GLU A 676 7.02 65.11 6.89
CA GLU A 676 7.82 65.43 5.69
C GLU A 676 7.85 64.46 4.48
N GLU A 677 6.98 64.80 3.51
CA GLU A 677 7.30 65.07 2.09
C GLU A 677 8.71 64.75 1.57
N THR A 678 8.84 63.94 0.51
CA THR A 678 8.93 64.43 -0.89
C THR A 678 9.33 63.31 -1.88
N ASP A 679 8.52 63.22 -2.93
CA ASP A 679 8.89 63.13 -4.35
C ASP A 679 9.73 61.98 -4.93
N THR A 680 9.02 61.30 -5.84
CA THR A 680 9.40 61.05 -7.25
C THR A 680 10.26 59.82 -7.59
N ASP A 681 9.52 58.84 -8.13
CA ASP A 681 9.48 58.54 -9.56
C ASP A 681 10.51 57.55 -10.14
N SER A 682 9.91 56.52 -10.75
CA SER A 682 10.24 56.02 -12.09
C SER A 682 11.50 55.17 -12.30
N SER A 683 11.19 53.87 -12.41
CA SER A 683 11.39 53.06 -13.61
C SER A 683 12.69 52.28 -13.81
N ALA A 684 12.42 51.01 -14.11
CA ALA A 684 12.97 50.23 -15.23
C ALA A 684 14.45 49.79 -15.16
N THR A 685 14.59 48.52 -14.79
CA THR A 685 15.28 47.41 -15.50
C THR A 685 15.49 47.65 -17.03
N PRO A 686 16.37 46.92 -17.76
CA PRO A 686 17.10 45.70 -17.35
C PRO A 686 18.52 45.51 -17.93
N ALA A 687 19.08 44.34 -17.57
CA ALA A 687 19.85 43.42 -18.41
C ALA A 687 21.39 43.45 -18.37
N GLU A 688 21.89 42.28 -17.96
CA GLU A 688 22.90 41.44 -18.62
C GLU A 688 24.40 41.58 -18.31
N GLU A 689 24.91 40.40 -17.89
CA GLU A 689 26.11 39.69 -18.36
C GLU A 689 27.46 39.80 -17.63
N SER A 690 27.95 38.59 -17.33
CA SER A 690 29.35 38.10 -17.37
C SER A 690 30.28 38.59 -16.24
N GLU A 691 30.66 37.71 -15.32
CA GLU A 691 31.74 36.71 -15.37
C GLU A 691 32.99 37.23 -14.63
N GLU A 692 33.46 36.36 -13.72
CA GLU A 692 34.84 36.13 -13.30
C GLU A 692 35.73 37.34 -12.90
N GLU A 693 36.24 37.32 -11.66
CA GLU A 693 37.52 36.67 -11.35
C GLU A 693 38.22 37.34 -10.14
N SER A 694 39.03 36.51 -9.49
CA SER A 694 40.26 36.86 -8.76
C SER A 694 40.12 37.21 -7.27
N THR A 695 40.38 36.15 -6.52
CA THR A 695 41.02 36.11 -5.22
C THR A 695 42.43 36.73 -5.20
N ALA A 696 42.87 36.98 -3.96
CA ALA A 696 44.19 37.39 -3.45
C ALA A 696 44.28 38.91 -3.23
N ASP A 697 44.79 39.41 -2.10
CA ASP A 697 45.86 38.85 -1.28
C ASP A 697 45.97 39.57 0.08
N SER A 698 46.86 39.05 0.93
CA SER A 698 47.60 39.71 2.01
C SER A 698 46.96 39.84 3.40
N ASP A 699 47.35 38.88 4.23
CA ASP A 699 48.26 39.06 5.37
C ASP A 699 48.01 40.24 6.33
N LEU A 700 47.74 39.90 7.59
CA LEU A 700 48.54 40.42 8.72
C LEU A 700 48.29 39.61 10.00
N GLU A 701 49.38 39.02 10.49
CA GLU A 701 49.59 38.48 11.83
C GLU A 701 49.26 39.52 12.92
N THR A 702 48.75 39.14 14.10
CA THR A 702 49.57 38.96 15.32
C THR A 702 48.74 38.56 16.55
N GLU A 703 49.38 37.69 17.34
CA GLU A 703 49.12 37.20 18.70
C GLU A 703 48.47 38.16 19.72
N ILE A 704 47.60 37.61 20.58
CA ILE A 704 47.68 37.79 22.04
C ILE A 704 47.41 36.43 22.72
N ALA A 705 48.33 36.04 23.60
CA ALA A 705 48.24 34.92 24.52
C ALA A 705 47.86 35.40 25.93
N GLU A 706 47.14 34.57 26.69
CA GLU A 706 47.23 34.35 28.15
C GLU A 706 46.17 33.28 28.51
N ASP A 707 46.58 32.04 28.79
CA ASP A 707 47.00 31.52 30.11
C ASP A 707 45.83 31.26 31.07
N THR A 708 45.45 29.98 31.23
CA THR A 708 45.44 29.33 32.55
C THR A 708 45.50 27.81 32.39
N ALA A 709 46.61 27.26 32.87
CA ALA A 709 46.81 25.90 33.37
C ALA A 709 45.76 25.55 34.49
N GLU A 710 45.56 24.34 35.02
CA GLU A 710 46.31 23.09 35.06
C GLU A 710 45.43 22.06 35.81
N GLY A 711 45.67 20.76 35.55
CA GLY A 711 45.42 19.66 36.51
C GLY A 711 44.15 18.83 36.26
N GLY A 712 44.18 17.51 36.11
CA GLY A 712 45.28 16.55 36.22
C GLY A 712 44.74 15.17 36.66
N SER A 713 45.40 14.12 36.15
CA SER A 713 45.58 12.77 36.74
C SER A 713 44.49 11.69 36.59
N ASN A 714 44.81 10.73 35.72
CA ASN A 714 44.79 9.26 35.87
C ASN A 714 44.15 8.62 37.12
N GLY A 715 43.38 7.57 36.84
CA GLY A 715 43.10 6.39 37.66
C GLY A 715 42.78 5.21 36.75
#